data_AF-A0A371AQY2-F1
#
_entry.id   AF-A0A371AQY2-F1
#
_cell.length_a   1.000
_cell.length_b   1.000
_cell.length_c   1.000
_cell.angle_alpha   90.00
_cell.angle_beta   90.00
_cell.angle_gamma   90.00
#
_symmetry.space_group_name_H-M   'P 1'
#
loop_
_entity.id
_entity.type
_entity.pdbx_description
1 polymer ?
#
loop_
_entity_poly.entity_id
_entity_poly.type
_entity_poly.pdbx_seq_one_letter_code
_entity_poly.pdbx_strand_id
1 'polypeptide(L)'
;MINASQEFNNIVYGQGDKNFLGKAEVTLANNTSFTLDSTEIWDGGIQISSQTTDSGSFGIGFCACNQLILKVNNTNDKYTASDFRGAVIRPYIGLKLADETIEYVKRGVFTCDISEQIGNYISITCFDNMYKLDKELQNISGLAAGAKIADICDSCGVSLKTMDFDGYDRQLILNGTFPEGCTYRQALSFVCQAIGKFARFDQNGQLEIIWYDNTAFVDNNIQLDGGKFDANEPYYLTGDNEDGGDFSFLETDSCDAGSFEATKAHYLYQLSSLTCAINDVYISGIKVSYDESAYLCGTADYALAIEDNPYTAGFEEETAIYLYTRMAGMSFQPLSVSCLSNPLIEEGDAVFVIDRKGNIHKTFATNVNFTIRQNTQITCDAETPQANSSEFGSNTQTIIQTRNIVKKEMTSYDVAVQCFNDLISHSFGLYKTEEVQTDGSVIYYMHNKPTLAESMTVWKQTADAFAVSTDGGQTWNAGFDAQGNAILNVLSAIGINAEWIKVLTEFNVNDNFIVNSSGQMSCKGAVIDNTNFNVTASGDTTVKSMTIVNDGYIKQVVGEQSSSSIKFISGSLIGDIGSTLGFTIGRVDEGAYIFFRTSGGVISEPEMPRKRMKIFADRLDISGIDQSPVIYFDGYRFSDPSSTTDTWGTIPRIGKNDGVMEVGKYIDFHNSDGSTSDYDARLNCVGNTLVLTGGLSVSGTKNRIVQTEHYGIRALSAYETATPYFGDIGSGKTDENGECRIDIEPIFLETIEKDYKVFIQPCGIGSLYAEKHEGFFIVKGAVNLEFDFEIKGYQKGYKDTRLTEYIEEE
;
A
#
# COMPACT_ATOMS: atom_id res chain seq x y z
N MET A 1 -26.80 4.46 19.90
CA MET A 1 -28.08 4.09 19.27
C MET A 1 -28.95 5.32 19.10
N ILE A 2 -29.61 5.45 17.96
CA ILE A 2 -30.56 6.55 17.71
C ILE A 2 -31.88 6.26 18.41
N ASN A 3 -32.31 7.18 19.26
CA ASN A 3 -33.62 7.10 19.90
C ASN A 3 -34.74 7.37 18.89
N ALA A 4 -35.73 6.49 18.87
CA ALA A 4 -36.95 6.60 18.08
C ALA A 4 -38.15 6.11 18.92
N SER A 5 -39.38 6.40 18.47
CA SER A 5 -40.58 5.93 19.17
C SER A 5 -40.63 4.39 19.25
N GLN A 6 -41.38 3.87 20.23
CA GLN A 6 -41.60 2.42 20.33
C GLN A 6 -42.26 1.86 19.07
N GLU A 7 -43.15 2.63 18.45
CA GLU A 7 -43.83 2.26 17.21
C GLU A 7 -42.85 2.18 16.03
N PHE A 8 -41.96 3.16 15.90
CA PHE A 8 -40.89 3.13 14.89
C PHE A 8 -40.00 1.90 15.08
N ASN A 9 -39.56 1.63 16.31
CA ASN A 9 -38.77 0.44 16.64
C ASN A 9 -39.50 -0.85 16.28
N ASN A 10 -40.78 -0.98 16.65
CA ASN A 10 -41.57 -2.16 16.35
C ASN A 10 -41.70 -2.43 14.84
N ILE A 11 -41.80 -1.38 14.01
CA ILE A 11 -41.85 -1.52 12.55
C ILE A 11 -40.46 -1.86 11.99
N VAL A 12 -39.41 -1.19 12.45
CA VAL A 12 -38.03 -1.42 11.98
C VAL A 12 -37.54 -2.82 12.33
N TYR A 13 -37.86 -3.33 13.51
CA TYR A 13 -37.54 -4.71 13.92
C TYR A 13 -38.66 -5.70 13.61
N GLY A 14 -39.75 -5.29 12.96
CA GLY A 14 -40.89 -6.15 12.65
C GLY A 14 -40.76 -6.93 11.33
N GLN A 15 -41.79 -7.73 11.01
CA GLN A 15 -41.92 -8.38 9.71
C GLN A 15 -42.70 -7.48 8.73
N GLY A 16 -42.16 -7.24 7.53
CA GLY A 16 -42.81 -6.48 6.47
C GLY A 16 -41.88 -5.57 5.67
N ASP A 17 -42.37 -5.05 4.55
CA ASP A 17 -41.64 -4.06 3.73
C ASP A 17 -41.57 -2.71 4.44
N LYS A 18 -40.34 -2.22 4.63
CA LYS A 18 -40.05 -0.96 5.33
C LYS A 18 -39.90 0.15 4.30
N ASN A 19 -41.00 0.86 4.05
CA ASN A 19 -41.01 1.98 3.10
C ASN A 19 -40.41 3.24 3.71
N PHE A 20 -39.09 3.29 3.80
CA PHE A 20 -38.37 4.47 4.27
C PHE A 20 -38.50 5.64 3.27
N LEU A 21 -38.65 6.85 3.81
CA LEU A 21 -38.76 8.10 3.06
C LEU A 21 -37.53 8.96 3.34
N GLY A 22 -36.79 9.35 2.30
CA GLY A 22 -35.66 10.27 2.44
C GLY A 22 -36.16 11.70 2.59
N LYS A 23 -35.51 12.48 3.45
CA LYS A 23 -35.61 13.94 3.50
C LYS A 23 -34.22 14.51 3.76
N ALA A 24 -33.86 15.64 3.14
CA ALA A 24 -32.61 16.33 3.44
C ALA A 24 -32.84 17.84 3.56
N GLU A 25 -32.36 18.44 4.64
CA GLU A 25 -32.33 19.90 4.78
C GLU A 25 -30.96 20.40 4.30
N VAL A 26 -30.96 21.28 3.30
CA VAL A 26 -29.76 21.81 2.66
C VAL A 26 -29.65 23.30 2.94
N THR A 27 -28.50 23.72 3.47
CA THR A 27 -28.14 25.13 3.63
C THR A 27 -26.89 25.40 2.80
N LEU A 28 -27.01 26.16 1.71
CA LEU A 28 -25.89 26.53 0.85
C LEU A 28 -24.93 27.49 1.56
N ALA A 29 -23.70 27.63 1.04
CA ALA A 29 -22.70 28.54 1.60
C ALA A 29 -23.14 30.02 1.63
N ASN A 30 -24.07 30.40 0.76
CA ASN A 30 -24.68 31.74 0.74
C ASN A 30 -25.84 31.93 1.76
N ASN A 31 -26.03 30.96 2.68
CA ASN A 31 -27.11 30.88 3.67
C ASN A 31 -28.53 30.66 3.11
N THR A 32 -28.68 30.38 1.82
CA THR A 32 -29.97 29.95 1.26
C THR A 32 -30.27 28.54 1.76
N SER A 33 -31.44 28.33 2.35
CA SER A 33 -31.87 27.01 2.82
C SER A 33 -33.10 26.51 2.06
N PHE A 34 -33.11 25.22 1.75
CA PHE A 34 -34.25 24.52 1.18
C PHE A 34 -34.28 23.07 1.68
N THR A 35 -35.42 22.41 1.50
CA THR A 35 -35.63 21.02 1.92
C THR A 35 -35.89 20.18 0.69
N LEU A 36 -35.19 19.04 0.61
CA LEU A 36 -35.42 17.99 -0.36
C LEU A 36 -36.35 16.94 0.25
N ASP A 37 -37.46 16.67 -0.41
CA ASP A 37 -38.36 15.58 -0.03
C ASP A 37 -38.03 14.25 -0.74
N SER A 38 -38.84 13.22 -0.48
CA SER A 38 -38.62 11.87 -1.01
C SER A 38 -38.78 11.74 -2.53
N THR A 39 -39.36 12.74 -3.21
CA THR A 39 -39.48 12.79 -4.68
C THR A 39 -38.28 13.48 -5.33
N GLU A 40 -37.61 14.33 -4.57
CA GLU A 40 -36.43 15.08 -4.98
C GLU A 40 -35.12 14.35 -4.65
N ILE A 41 -35.18 13.29 -3.85
CA ILE A 41 -34.07 12.40 -3.57
C ILE A 41 -34.20 11.17 -4.47
N TRP A 42 -33.14 10.84 -5.20
CA TRP A 42 -33.10 9.68 -6.08
C TRP A 42 -33.20 8.37 -5.29
N ASP A 43 -33.62 7.28 -5.94
CA ASP A 43 -33.71 5.99 -5.24
C ASP A 43 -32.33 5.49 -4.78
N GLY A 44 -32.25 4.99 -3.54
CA GLY A 44 -30.98 4.72 -2.86
C GLY A 44 -30.09 5.97 -2.69
N GLY A 45 -30.69 7.16 -2.74
CA GLY A 45 -29.99 8.43 -2.82
C GLY A 45 -29.47 8.99 -1.51
N ILE A 46 -29.72 8.35 -0.36
CA ILE A 46 -29.03 8.64 0.89
C ILE A 46 -28.17 7.44 1.24
N GLN A 47 -26.86 7.62 1.16
CA GLN A 47 -25.86 6.60 1.50
C GLN A 47 -24.93 7.17 2.57
N ILE A 48 -24.84 6.50 3.71
CA ILE A 48 -24.02 6.93 4.84
C ILE A 48 -23.06 5.79 5.20
N SER A 49 -21.79 6.12 5.23
CA SER A 49 -20.71 5.21 5.61
C SER A 49 -19.98 5.78 6.83
N SER A 50 -19.86 4.98 7.86
CA SER A 50 -19.17 5.33 9.10
C SER A 50 -18.31 4.19 9.62
N GLN A 51 -17.26 4.55 10.37
CA GLN A 51 -16.26 3.59 10.87
C GLN A 51 -15.61 4.07 12.17
N THR A 52 -15.30 3.11 13.05
CA THR A 52 -14.64 3.33 14.35
C THR A 52 -13.33 2.56 14.50
N THR A 53 -12.94 1.83 13.45
CA THR A 53 -11.67 1.10 13.34
C THR A 53 -11.28 0.97 11.87
N ASP A 54 -10.02 0.62 11.60
CA ASP A 54 -9.55 0.31 10.24
C ASP A 54 -10.02 -1.09 9.79
N SER A 55 -10.17 -1.28 8.48
CA SER A 55 -10.55 -2.58 7.92
C SER A 55 -9.53 -3.67 8.31
N GLY A 56 -10.02 -4.77 8.89
CA GLY A 56 -9.19 -5.91 9.27
C GLY A 56 -8.62 -5.85 10.70
N SER A 57 -8.77 -4.74 11.42
CA SER A 57 -8.28 -4.60 12.81
C SER A 57 -9.34 -4.03 13.74
N PHE A 58 -9.16 -4.23 15.03
CA PHE A 58 -9.97 -3.60 16.08
C PHE A 58 -9.08 -2.65 16.88
N GLY A 59 -9.18 -1.35 16.64
CA GLY A 59 -8.27 -0.33 17.16
C GLY A 59 -8.83 0.52 18.30
N ILE A 60 -7.97 1.35 18.88
CA ILE A 60 -8.32 2.35 19.92
C ILE A 60 -8.03 3.75 19.38
N GLY A 61 -8.85 4.74 19.73
CA GLY A 61 -8.55 6.15 19.45
C GLY A 61 -8.85 6.60 18.04
N PHE A 62 -9.68 5.85 17.32
CA PHE A 62 -10.04 6.20 15.96
C PHE A 62 -10.90 7.47 15.89
N CYS A 63 -10.63 8.30 14.88
CA CYS A 63 -11.30 9.59 14.65
C CYS A 63 -11.53 9.76 13.14
N ALA A 64 -12.45 8.99 12.57
CA ALA A 64 -12.73 9.01 11.12
C ALA A 64 -13.86 9.97 10.75
N CYS A 65 -13.82 10.45 9.51
CA CYS A 65 -14.92 11.19 8.91
C CYS A 65 -16.01 10.25 8.44
N ASN A 66 -17.23 10.44 8.93
CA ASN A 66 -18.39 9.80 8.33
C ASN A 66 -18.71 10.47 6.99
N GLN A 67 -19.03 9.66 5.97
CA GLN A 67 -19.33 10.13 4.62
C GLN A 67 -20.83 10.00 4.34
N LEU A 68 -21.40 11.04 3.72
CA LEU A 68 -22.73 11.03 3.12
C LEU A 68 -22.60 11.20 1.60
N ILE A 69 -23.21 10.31 0.83
CA ILE A 69 -23.50 10.53 -0.59
C ILE A 69 -25.00 10.81 -0.71
N LEU A 70 -25.34 12.03 -1.13
CA LEU A 70 -26.71 12.44 -1.41
C LEU A 70 -26.93 12.56 -2.92
N LYS A 71 -27.89 11.82 -3.46
CA LYS A 71 -28.28 11.87 -4.88
C LYS A 71 -29.58 12.67 -5.03
N VAL A 72 -29.47 13.89 -5.54
CA VAL A 72 -30.59 14.82 -5.73
C VAL A 72 -31.12 14.70 -7.15
N ASN A 73 -32.41 14.38 -7.30
CA ASN A 73 -33.07 14.34 -8.60
C ASN A 73 -33.02 15.72 -9.26
N ASN A 74 -32.43 15.77 -10.45
CA ASN A 74 -32.26 16.99 -11.23
C ASN A 74 -32.77 16.82 -12.67
N THR A 75 -33.76 15.95 -12.88
CA THR A 75 -34.34 15.67 -14.21
C THR A 75 -34.89 16.93 -14.92
N ASN A 76 -35.31 17.94 -14.13
CA ASN A 76 -35.87 19.21 -14.63
C ASN A 76 -34.89 20.39 -14.52
N ASP A 77 -33.59 20.13 -14.33
CA ASP A 77 -32.54 21.15 -14.13
C ASP A 77 -32.80 22.13 -12.96
N LYS A 78 -33.66 21.76 -12.01
CA LYS A 78 -34.07 22.60 -10.87
C LYS A 78 -32.87 23.05 -10.02
N TYR A 79 -31.86 22.19 -9.88
CA TYR A 79 -30.73 22.40 -8.97
C TYR A 79 -29.42 22.68 -9.70
N THR A 80 -29.40 22.71 -11.03
CA THR A 80 -28.19 22.92 -11.86
C THR A 80 -27.49 24.25 -11.57
N ALA A 81 -28.25 25.29 -11.22
CA ALA A 81 -27.70 26.61 -10.87
C ALA A 81 -27.26 26.72 -9.40
N SER A 82 -27.49 25.70 -8.57
CA SER A 82 -27.14 25.72 -7.15
C SER A 82 -25.68 25.31 -6.94
N ASP A 83 -24.90 26.16 -6.29
CA ASP A 83 -23.55 25.81 -5.85
C ASP A 83 -23.61 25.09 -4.49
N PHE A 84 -23.40 23.77 -4.54
CA PHE A 84 -23.42 22.93 -3.35
C PHE A 84 -22.09 22.93 -2.58
N ARG A 85 -21.01 23.53 -3.11
CA ARG A 85 -19.70 23.49 -2.45
C ARG A 85 -19.77 24.15 -1.07
N GLY A 86 -19.39 23.41 -0.02
CA GLY A 86 -19.48 23.88 1.36
C GLY A 86 -20.91 23.96 1.92
N ALA A 87 -21.92 23.45 1.22
CA ALA A 87 -23.29 23.39 1.73
C ALA A 87 -23.39 22.43 2.92
N VAL A 88 -24.18 22.78 3.93
CA VAL A 88 -24.46 21.95 5.10
C VAL A 88 -25.74 21.16 4.85
N ILE A 89 -25.64 19.84 4.94
CA ILE A 89 -26.72 18.89 4.64
C ILE A 89 -27.06 18.09 5.89
N ARG A 90 -28.35 18.02 6.21
CA ARG A 90 -28.90 17.23 7.33
C ARG A 90 -29.85 16.18 6.76
N PRO A 91 -29.40 14.92 6.58
CA PRO A 91 -30.25 13.85 6.11
C PRO A 91 -31.16 13.33 7.22
N TYR A 92 -32.38 12.97 6.85
CA TYR A 92 -33.40 12.37 7.69
C TYR A 92 -33.99 11.15 7.00
N ILE A 93 -34.24 10.10 7.79
CA ILE A 93 -34.94 8.90 7.34
C ILE A 93 -36.30 8.86 8.02
N GLY A 94 -37.34 8.93 7.20
CA GLY A 94 -38.74 8.92 7.63
C GLY A 94 -39.33 7.53 7.57
N LEU A 95 -40.20 7.21 8.51
CA LEU A 95 -41.06 6.03 8.48
C LEU A 95 -42.50 6.46 8.76
N LYS A 96 -43.43 5.92 7.98
CA LYS A 96 -44.86 6.18 8.17
C LYS A 96 -45.40 5.26 9.26
N LEU A 97 -46.04 5.86 10.27
CA LEU A 97 -46.64 5.18 11.42
C LEU A 97 -48.10 4.78 11.13
N ALA A 98 -48.72 4.01 12.02
CA ALA A 98 -50.08 3.50 11.84
C ALA A 98 -51.15 4.60 11.86
N ASP A 99 -50.85 5.74 12.51
CA ASP A 99 -51.70 6.94 12.51
C ASP A 99 -51.53 7.81 11.25
N GLU A 100 -50.81 7.31 10.25
CA GLU A 100 -50.48 7.95 8.97
C GLU A 100 -49.50 9.12 9.07
N THR A 101 -48.98 9.44 10.27
CA THR A 101 -47.91 10.43 10.45
C THR A 101 -46.55 9.86 10.02
N ILE A 102 -45.59 10.74 9.75
CA ILE A 102 -44.22 10.34 9.41
C ILE A 102 -43.29 10.79 10.53
N GLU A 103 -42.65 9.84 11.18
CA GLU A 103 -41.56 10.11 12.13
C GLU A 103 -40.23 10.11 11.38
N TYR A 104 -39.44 11.15 11.57
CA TYR A 104 -38.13 11.32 10.94
C TYR A 104 -37.00 11.20 11.95
N VAL A 105 -36.06 10.30 11.70
CA VAL A 105 -34.80 10.21 12.43
C VAL A 105 -33.70 10.93 11.67
N LYS A 106 -33.01 11.86 12.34
CA LYS A 106 -31.88 12.61 11.76
C LYS A 106 -30.62 11.74 11.77
N ARG A 107 -29.84 11.75 10.68
CA ARG A 107 -28.67 10.87 10.49
C ARG A 107 -27.33 11.59 10.48
N GLY A 108 -27.27 12.83 10.98
CA GLY A 108 -26.02 13.59 11.07
C GLY A 108 -26.11 15.00 10.51
N VAL A 109 -24.95 15.66 10.50
CA VAL A 109 -24.73 16.97 9.89
C VAL A 109 -23.46 16.87 9.06
N PHE A 110 -23.61 17.01 7.75
CA PHE A 110 -22.51 16.83 6.80
C PHE A 110 -22.27 18.12 6.02
N THR A 111 -21.03 18.38 5.63
CA THR A 111 -20.67 19.48 4.73
C THR A 111 -20.23 18.92 3.39
N CYS A 112 -20.77 19.47 2.31
CA CYS A 112 -20.42 19.10 0.95
C CYS A 112 -18.98 19.50 0.61
N ASP A 113 -18.23 18.54 0.08
CA ASP A 113 -16.89 18.76 -0.48
C ASP A 113 -16.98 18.85 -2.01
N ILE A 114 -17.56 17.81 -2.63
CA ILE A 114 -17.68 17.65 -4.08
C ILE A 114 -19.14 17.42 -4.47
N SER A 115 -19.57 18.03 -5.56
CA SER A 115 -20.87 17.77 -6.19
C SER A 115 -20.73 17.63 -7.70
N GLU A 116 -21.32 16.59 -8.28
CA GLU A 116 -21.20 16.24 -9.70
C GLU A 116 -22.56 15.93 -10.31
N GLN A 117 -22.81 16.37 -11.54
CA GLN A 117 -24.01 15.98 -12.29
C GLN A 117 -23.78 14.62 -12.94
N ILE A 118 -24.59 13.62 -12.58
CA ILE A 118 -24.55 12.26 -13.13
C ILE A 118 -25.91 11.96 -13.78
N GLY A 119 -25.97 12.11 -15.11
CA GLY A 119 -27.20 11.93 -15.88
C GLY A 119 -28.32 12.85 -15.37
N ASN A 120 -29.34 12.27 -14.73
CA ASN A 120 -30.53 12.97 -14.25
C ASN A 120 -30.51 13.33 -12.75
N TYR A 121 -29.40 13.11 -12.04
CA TYR A 121 -29.27 13.49 -10.64
C TYR A 121 -27.92 14.16 -10.37
N ILE A 122 -27.86 14.96 -9.30
CA ILE A 122 -26.61 15.52 -8.76
C ILE A 122 -26.17 14.60 -7.63
N SER A 123 -24.96 14.06 -7.71
CA SER A 123 -24.32 13.34 -6.61
C SER A 123 -23.53 14.32 -5.77
N ILE A 124 -23.83 14.39 -4.47
CA ILE A 124 -23.18 15.29 -3.52
C ILE A 124 -22.47 14.45 -2.46
N THR A 125 -21.14 14.51 -2.46
CA THR A 125 -20.29 13.83 -1.47
C THR A 125 -19.97 14.80 -0.35
N CYS A 126 -20.33 14.41 0.87
CA CYS A 126 -20.21 15.22 2.06
C CYS A 126 -19.50 14.46 3.17
N PHE A 127 -18.83 15.19 4.05
CA PHE A 127 -18.21 14.65 5.26
C PHE A 127 -18.82 15.29 6.50
N ASP A 128 -18.88 14.55 7.60
CA ASP A 128 -19.31 15.08 8.90
C ASP A 128 -18.36 16.16 9.44
N ASN A 129 -18.65 16.74 10.60
CA ASN A 129 -17.80 17.81 11.14
C ASN A 129 -16.35 17.36 11.50
N MET A 130 -15.99 16.08 11.38
CA MET A 130 -14.63 15.61 11.63
C MET A 130 -13.61 16.18 10.64
N TYR A 131 -14.00 16.49 9.39
CA TYR A 131 -13.06 17.11 8.42
C TYR A 131 -12.57 18.48 8.89
N LYS A 132 -13.32 19.18 9.76
CA LYS A 132 -12.92 20.50 10.28
C LYS A 132 -11.68 20.43 11.17
N LEU A 133 -11.35 19.23 11.65
CA LEU A 133 -10.16 18.96 12.47
C LEU A 133 -8.92 18.64 11.61
N ASP A 134 -9.03 18.59 10.28
CA ASP A 134 -7.89 18.40 9.36
C ASP A 134 -7.06 19.67 9.15
N LYS A 135 -7.10 20.58 10.12
CA LYS A 135 -6.26 21.78 10.19
C LYS A 135 -4.95 21.43 10.91
N GLU A 136 -3.87 22.06 10.49
CA GLU A 136 -2.57 21.92 11.15
C GLU A 136 -2.64 22.36 12.61
N LEU A 137 -2.13 21.51 13.50
CA LEU A 137 -2.11 21.72 14.93
C LEU A 137 -1.20 22.91 15.27
N GLN A 138 -1.77 23.92 15.92
CA GLN A 138 -0.98 25.05 16.40
C GLN A 138 -0.51 24.82 17.83
N ASN A 139 -1.45 24.70 18.76
CA ASN A 139 -1.20 24.39 20.18
C ASN A 139 -2.44 23.72 20.77
N ILE A 140 -2.23 22.93 21.83
CA ILE A 140 -3.30 22.41 22.70
C ILE A 140 -2.95 22.76 24.14
N SER A 141 -3.84 23.48 24.78
CA SER A 141 -3.80 23.88 26.18
C SER A 141 -4.56 22.89 27.07
N GLY A 142 -4.38 23.02 28.39
CA GLY A 142 -5.01 22.14 29.37
C GLY A 142 -4.22 20.87 29.65
N LEU A 143 -4.35 20.38 30.90
CA LEU A 143 -3.68 19.16 31.36
C LEU A 143 -4.60 17.95 31.27
N ALA A 144 -5.88 18.10 31.61
CA ALA A 144 -6.87 17.02 31.54
C ALA A 144 -7.29 16.72 30.08
N ALA A 145 -7.59 15.46 29.77
CA ALA A 145 -8.08 15.03 28.45
C ALA A 145 -9.31 15.84 28.00
N GLY A 146 -10.27 16.07 28.89
CA GLY A 146 -11.46 16.87 28.64
C GLY A 146 -11.14 18.32 28.26
N ALA A 147 -10.19 18.95 28.95
CA ALA A 147 -9.75 20.31 28.65
C ALA A 147 -9.05 20.39 27.28
N LYS A 148 -8.23 19.39 26.94
CA LYS A 148 -7.59 19.29 25.63
C LYS A 148 -8.61 19.12 24.49
N ILE A 149 -9.60 18.25 24.68
CA ILE A 149 -10.68 18.03 23.72
C ILE A 149 -11.52 19.29 23.54
N ALA A 150 -11.79 20.03 24.62
CA ALA A 150 -12.48 21.32 24.54
C ALA A 150 -11.68 22.35 23.72
N ASP A 151 -10.37 22.45 23.95
CA ASP A 151 -9.51 23.37 23.19
C ASP A 151 -9.41 23.00 21.70
N ILE A 152 -9.36 21.69 21.38
CA ILE A 152 -9.46 21.19 20.00
C ILE A 152 -10.80 21.62 19.39
N CYS A 153 -11.90 21.44 20.13
CA CYS A 153 -13.24 21.84 19.66
C CYS A 153 -13.31 23.34 19.34
N ASP A 154 -12.83 24.18 20.26
CA ASP A 154 -12.83 25.64 20.12
C ASP A 154 -11.96 26.09 18.94
N SER A 155 -10.75 25.52 18.80
CA SER A 155 -9.82 25.81 17.71
C SER A 155 -10.38 25.41 16.34
N CYS A 156 -11.20 24.36 16.28
CA CYS A 156 -11.77 23.85 15.04
C CYS A 156 -13.17 24.41 14.71
N GLY A 157 -13.82 25.08 15.66
CA GLY A 157 -15.18 25.60 15.50
C GLY A 157 -16.24 24.50 15.53
N VAL A 158 -16.05 23.48 16.38
CA VAL A 158 -17.00 22.39 16.64
C VAL A 158 -17.39 22.39 18.12
N SER A 159 -18.45 21.67 18.49
CA SER A 159 -18.95 21.64 19.86
C SER A 159 -18.93 20.23 20.41
N LEU A 160 -18.51 20.07 21.66
CA LEU A 160 -18.53 18.80 22.39
C LEU A 160 -19.96 18.50 22.88
N LYS A 161 -20.42 17.25 22.75
CA LYS A 161 -21.76 16.80 23.15
C LYS A 161 -21.96 16.84 24.66
N THR A 162 -21.00 16.28 25.40
CA THR A 162 -21.01 16.22 26.86
C THR A 162 -19.61 16.36 27.42
N MET A 163 -19.47 17.05 28.54
CA MET A 163 -18.23 17.08 29.35
C MET A 163 -18.20 15.94 30.38
N ASP A 164 -19.23 15.10 30.43
CA ASP A 164 -19.34 13.96 31.32
C ASP A 164 -19.08 12.67 30.55
N PHE A 165 -17.82 12.24 30.52
CA PHE A 165 -17.40 10.95 29.97
C PHE A 165 -16.22 10.35 30.76
N ASP A 166 -16.14 9.02 30.80
CA ASP A 166 -15.05 8.32 31.47
C ASP A 166 -13.70 8.66 30.83
N GLY A 167 -12.74 9.11 31.66
CA GLY A 167 -11.45 9.63 31.22
C GLY A 167 -11.36 11.15 31.08
N TYR A 168 -12.46 11.91 31.27
CA TYR A 168 -12.48 13.38 31.14
C TYR A 168 -11.39 14.07 31.98
N ASP A 169 -11.29 13.70 33.26
CA ASP A 169 -10.34 14.31 34.23
C ASP A 169 -8.92 13.70 34.17
N ARG A 170 -8.69 12.69 33.33
CA ARG A 170 -7.38 12.03 33.21
C ARG A 170 -6.36 13.06 32.75
N GLN A 171 -5.29 13.21 33.54
CA GLN A 171 -4.20 14.12 33.21
C GLN A 171 -3.37 13.51 32.09
N LEU A 172 -3.19 14.26 31.00
CA LEU A 172 -2.37 13.88 29.86
C LEU A 172 -1.24 14.89 29.71
N ILE A 173 -0.09 14.55 30.29
CA ILE A 173 1.12 15.37 30.20
C ILE A 173 1.77 15.10 28.85
N LEU A 174 1.99 16.14 28.06
CA LEU A 174 2.72 16.01 26.79
C LEU A 174 4.21 15.86 27.10
N ASN A 175 4.75 14.66 26.91
CA ASN A 175 6.16 14.35 27.14
C ASN A 175 6.88 13.86 25.87
N GLY A 176 6.12 13.41 24.87
CA GLY A 176 6.62 13.13 23.53
C GLY A 176 6.53 14.33 22.59
N THR A 177 6.80 14.09 21.31
CA THR A 177 6.74 15.11 20.24
C THR A 177 5.67 14.75 19.24
N PHE A 178 4.82 15.71 18.86
CA PHE A 178 3.88 15.49 17.77
C PHE A 178 4.61 15.31 16.43
N PRO A 179 4.13 14.43 15.54
CA PRO A 179 4.67 14.32 14.19
C PRO A 179 4.62 15.65 13.42
N GLU A 180 5.54 15.83 12.47
CA GLU A 180 5.53 17.02 11.59
C GLU A 180 4.22 17.11 10.79
N GLY A 181 3.61 18.30 10.76
CA GLY A 181 2.32 18.51 10.09
C GLY A 181 1.12 17.84 10.77
N CYS A 182 1.25 17.47 12.06
CA CYS A 182 0.15 16.90 12.86
C CYS A 182 -1.11 17.78 12.77
N THR A 183 -2.28 17.17 12.55
CA THR A 183 -3.56 17.88 12.54
C THR A 183 -4.26 17.83 13.88
N TYR A 184 -5.23 18.71 14.11
CA TYR A 184 -6.11 18.64 15.28
C TYR A 184 -6.85 17.29 15.38
N ARG A 185 -7.15 16.63 14.24
CA ARG A 185 -7.75 15.30 14.21
C ARG A 185 -6.80 14.23 14.73
N GLN A 186 -5.53 14.29 14.32
CA GLN A 186 -4.49 13.38 14.83
C GLN A 186 -4.24 13.62 16.32
N ALA A 187 -4.20 14.89 16.75
CA ALA A 187 -4.08 15.22 18.16
C ALA A 187 -5.26 14.72 18.99
N LEU A 188 -6.49 14.81 18.48
CA LEU A 188 -7.67 14.22 19.10
C LEU A 188 -7.54 12.70 19.19
N SER A 189 -7.08 12.04 18.13
CA SER A 189 -6.82 10.60 18.12
C SER A 189 -5.83 10.20 19.22
N PHE A 190 -4.72 10.91 19.38
CA PHE A 190 -3.76 10.66 20.47
C PHE A 190 -4.40 10.81 21.85
N VAL A 191 -5.24 11.83 22.06
CA VAL A 191 -5.98 11.97 23.32
C VAL A 191 -6.93 10.80 23.54
N CYS A 192 -7.71 10.42 22.53
CA CYS A 192 -8.66 9.32 22.56
C CYS A 192 -7.99 7.96 22.83
N GLN A 193 -6.83 7.70 22.22
CA GLN A 193 -6.00 6.52 22.50
C GLN A 193 -5.59 6.47 23.98
N ALA A 194 -5.09 7.57 24.53
CA ALA A 194 -4.60 7.63 25.91
C ALA A 194 -5.71 7.48 26.98
N ILE A 195 -6.97 7.67 26.60
CA ILE A 195 -8.14 7.48 27.48
C ILE A 195 -8.99 6.24 27.12
N GLY A 196 -8.65 5.52 26.05
CA GLY A 196 -9.33 4.28 25.65
C GLY A 196 -10.70 4.48 25.00
N LYS A 197 -10.85 5.56 24.23
CA LYS A 197 -12.11 5.96 23.57
C LYS A 197 -11.89 6.11 22.07
N PHE A 198 -12.97 6.24 21.29
CA PHE A 198 -12.95 6.78 19.94
C PHE A 198 -13.81 8.05 19.88
N ALA A 199 -13.67 8.83 18.80
CA ALA A 199 -14.44 10.05 18.62
C ALA A 199 -15.28 9.99 17.34
N ARG A 200 -16.54 10.42 17.43
CA ARG A 200 -17.47 10.54 16.30
C ARG A 200 -18.30 11.80 16.43
N PHE A 201 -19.02 12.19 15.37
CA PHE A 201 -20.00 13.26 15.44
C PHE A 201 -21.43 12.70 15.52
N ASP A 202 -22.20 13.19 16.49
CA ASP A 202 -23.58 12.74 16.70
C ASP A 202 -24.55 13.30 15.65
N GLN A 203 -25.83 12.93 15.75
CA GLN A 203 -26.87 13.40 14.83
C GLN A 203 -27.03 14.94 14.79
N ASN A 204 -26.53 15.66 15.79
CA ASN A 204 -26.57 17.12 15.89
C ASN A 204 -25.30 17.79 15.39
N GLY A 205 -24.28 17.01 15.00
CA GLY A 205 -22.99 17.52 14.57
C GLY A 205 -22.12 17.96 15.74
N GLN A 206 -22.36 17.41 16.94
CA GLN A 206 -21.53 17.59 18.13
C GLN A 206 -20.55 16.43 18.27
N LEU A 207 -19.32 16.72 18.69
CA LEU A 207 -18.30 15.71 18.93
C LEU A 207 -18.69 14.87 20.15
N GLU A 208 -18.68 13.55 20.01
CA GLU A 208 -18.99 12.57 21.04
C GLU A 208 -17.77 11.66 21.26
N ILE A 209 -17.39 11.50 22.52
CA ILE A 209 -16.24 10.68 22.96
C ILE A 209 -16.80 9.47 23.70
N ILE A 210 -16.71 8.29 23.09
CA ILE A 210 -17.37 7.08 23.59
C ILE A 210 -16.50 5.84 23.40
N TRP A 211 -16.93 4.74 24.00
CA TRP A 211 -16.39 3.41 23.78
C TRP A 211 -17.55 2.42 23.65
N TYR A 212 -17.25 1.23 23.14
CA TYR A 212 -18.24 0.17 23.01
C TYR A 212 -18.75 -0.27 24.39
N ASP A 213 -20.07 -0.30 24.56
CA ASP A 213 -20.70 -0.70 25.82
C ASP A 213 -20.76 -2.23 25.94
N ASN A 214 -19.75 -2.82 26.60
CA ASN A 214 -19.72 -4.26 26.85
C ASN A 214 -20.81 -4.72 27.82
N THR A 215 -21.36 -3.84 28.67
CA THR A 215 -22.42 -4.26 29.61
C THR A 215 -23.72 -4.54 28.86
N ALA A 216 -23.87 -4.07 27.63
CA ALA A 216 -24.95 -4.48 26.73
C ALA A 216 -24.99 -6.01 26.48
N PHE A 217 -23.90 -6.73 26.69
CA PHE A 217 -23.85 -8.20 26.58
C PHE A 217 -23.97 -8.94 27.92
N VAL A 218 -23.89 -8.21 29.04
CA VAL A 218 -23.81 -8.75 30.40
C VAL A 218 -25.08 -8.45 31.20
N ASP A 219 -25.66 -7.25 31.06
CA ASP A 219 -26.84 -6.77 31.80
C ASP A 219 -28.17 -7.23 31.18
N ASN A 220 -28.16 -7.72 29.95
CA ASN A 220 -29.33 -8.37 29.40
C ASN A 220 -29.46 -9.73 30.11
N ASN A 221 -30.48 -9.90 30.96
CA ASN A 221 -30.99 -11.14 31.58
C ASN A 221 -31.21 -12.31 30.58
N ILE A 222 -30.20 -12.63 29.76
CA ILE A 222 -30.14 -13.69 28.75
C ILE A 222 -29.07 -14.70 29.20
N GLN A 223 -28.83 -14.79 30.51
CA GLN A 223 -28.33 -16.01 31.16
C GLN A 223 -29.50 -16.66 31.89
N LEU A 224 -30.62 -16.84 31.18
CA LEU A 224 -31.62 -17.81 31.58
C LEU A 224 -31.55 -18.94 30.58
N ASP A 225 -30.87 -20.01 30.96
CA ASP A 225 -30.91 -21.27 30.23
C ASP A 225 -32.32 -21.84 30.37
N GLY A 226 -33.14 -21.79 29.33
CA GLY A 226 -34.49 -22.39 29.33
C GLY A 226 -34.48 -23.92 29.34
N GLY A 227 -33.31 -24.54 29.35
CA GLY A 227 -33.14 -25.98 29.32
C GLY A 227 -33.24 -26.60 27.93
N LYS A 228 -32.87 -27.88 27.87
CA LYS A 228 -33.15 -28.76 26.73
C LYS A 228 -34.24 -29.75 27.12
N PHE A 229 -35.02 -30.21 26.15
CA PHE A 229 -36.01 -31.26 26.38
C PHE A 229 -35.30 -32.59 26.64
N ASP A 230 -35.21 -32.99 27.92
CA ASP A 230 -34.58 -34.24 28.31
C ASP A 230 -35.52 -35.42 27.96
N ALA A 231 -35.06 -36.28 27.05
CA ALA A 231 -35.86 -37.41 26.60
C ALA A 231 -36.18 -38.35 27.78
N ASN A 232 -37.48 -38.52 28.05
CA ASN A 232 -38.12 -39.40 29.06
C ASN A 232 -38.55 -38.76 30.39
N GLU A 233 -38.54 -37.44 30.54
CA GLU A 233 -39.12 -36.76 31.71
C GLU A 233 -40.15 -35.70 31.26
N PRO A 234 -41.29 -35.51 31.97
CA PRO A 234 -42.34 -34.58 31.57
C PRO A 234 -42.04 -33.10 31.92
N TYR A 235 -40.82 -32.77 32.35
CA TYR A 235 -40.38 -31.42 32.74
C TYR A 235 -38.90 -31.19 32.36
N TYR A 236 -38.53 -29.93 32.10
CA TYR A 236 -37.15 -29.53 31.81
C TYR A 236 -36.30 -29.73 33.08
N LEU A 237 -35.29 -30.60 33.02
CA LEU A 237 -34.39 -30.91 34.14
C LEU A 237 -33.07 -30.13 34.09
N THR A 238 -32.87 -29.36 33.02
CA THR A 238 -31.72 -28.49 32.79
C THR A 238 -32.23 -27.06 32.59
N GLY A 239 -31.52 -26.04 33.10
CA GLY A 239 -31.89 -24.64 32.97
C GLY A 239 -31.87 -23.82 34.27
N ASP A 240 -31.89 -22.49 34.14
CA ASP A 240 -32.00 -21.54 35.24
C ASP A 240 -33.46 -21.41 35.72
N ASN A 241 -33.64 -21.30 37.03
CA ASN A 241 -34.94 -21.45 37.69
C ASN A 241 -35.64 -20.08 37.86
N GLU A 242 -36.06 -19.46 36.76
CA GLU A 242 -36.95 -18.28 36.75
C GLU A 242 -38.37 -18.70 36.35
N ASP A 243 -39.35 -18.34 37.17
CA ASP A 243 -40.74 -18.80 37.09
C ASP A 243 -41.51 -18.02 36.02
N GLY A 244 -41.92 -18.71 34.93
CA GLY A 244 -42.73 -18.15 33.85
C GLY A 244 -44.21 -17.90 34.20
N GLY A 245 -44.57 -18.08 35.49
CA GLY A 245 -45.94 -17.93 35.98
C GLY A 245 -46.75 -19.22 35.91
N ASP A 246 -47.76 -19.30 36.78
CA ASP A 246 -48.68 -20.43 36.87
C ASP A 246 -49.77 -20.35 35.78
N PHE A 247 -49.72 -21.24 34.80
CA PHE A 247 -50.76 -21.38 33.78
C PHE A 247 -51.93 -22.22 34.32
N SER A 248 -52.67 -21.68 35.30
CA SER A 248 -53.93 -22.27 35.72
C SER A 248 -55.07 -21.86 34.75
N PHE A 249 -55.82 -22.85 34.26
CA PHE A 249 -56.85 -22.70 33.20
C PHE A 249 -58.16 -22.02 33.68
N LEU A 250 -58.18 -21.38 34.85
CA LEU A 250 -59.41 -20.76 35.36
C LEU A 250 -59.40 -19.24 35.13
N GLU A 251 -60.24 -18.88 34.16
CA GLU A 251 -60.65 -17.55 33.69
C GLU A 251 -60.24 -16.31 34.50
N THR A 252 -59.79 -15.29 33.75
CA THR A 252 -59.78 -13.82 34.01
C THR A 252 -58.50 -13.08 34.36
N ASP A 253 -57.31 -13.67 34.32
CA ASP A 253 -56.07 -12.92 34.59
C ASP A 253 -55.35 -12.44 33.32
N SER A 254 -55.33 -11.12 33.13
CA SER A 254 -54.41 -10.41 32.26
C SER A 254 -52.99 -10.53 32.83
N CYS A 255 -52.17 -11.40 32.23
CA CYS A 255 -50.76 -11.51 32.56
C CYS A 255 -49.98 -10.45 31.77
N ASP A 256 -49.50 -9.41 32.45
CA ASP A 256 -48.49 -8.49 31.90
C ASP A 256 -47.12 -9.16 32.04
N ALA A 257 -46.47 -9.48 30.92
CA ALA A 257 -45.15 -10.13 30.88
C ALA A 257 -44.00 -9.19 31.31
N GLY A 258 -44.32 -8.10 31.99
CA GLY A 258 -43.41 -7.01 32.29
C GLY A 258 -43.18 -6.11 31.08
N SER A 259 -42.82 -4.85 31.35
CA SER A 259 -42.27 -3.97 30.32
C SER A 259 -40.81 -4.38 30.08
N PHE A 260 -40.52 -4.91 28.89
CA PHE A 260 -39.14 -5.04 28.44
C PHE A 260 -38.55 -3.62 28.35
N GLU A 261 -37.62 -3.29 29.26
CA GLU A 261 -36.90 -2.02 29.17
C GLU A 261 -36.16 -1.93 27.83
N ALA A 262 -35.99 -0.71 27.32
CA ALA A 262 -35.31 -0.45 26.06
C ALA A 262 -33.93 -1.14 26.05
N THR A 263 -33.79 -2.15 25.18
CA THR A 263 -32.60 -2.99 25.12
C THR A 263 -31.38 -2.17 24.74
N LYS A 264 -30.27 -2.29 25.48
CA LYS A 264 -28.99 -1.59 25.20
C LYS A 264 -28.28 -2.04 23.90
N ALA A 265 -28.88 -2.96 23.13
CA ALA A 265 -28.30 -3.55 21.93
C ALA A 265 -29.35 -3.74 20.83
N HIS A 266 -28.88 -3.80 19.58
CA HIS A 266 -29.69 -4.14 18.41
C HIS A 266 -29.78 -5.66 18.21
N TYR A 267 -30.95 -6.14 17.77
CA TYR A 267 -31.16 -7.55 17.44
C TYR A 267 -31.41 -7.72 15.95
N LEU A 268 -30.49 -8.41 15.28
CA LEU A 268 -30.53 -8.67 13.85
C LEU A 268 -30.79 -10.15 13.59
N TYR A 269 -31.98 -10.46 13.09
CA TYR A 269 -32.39 -11.84 12.77
C TYR A 269 -32.89 -11.98 11.32
N GLN A 270 -33.18 -10.85 10.64
CA GLN A 270 -33.54 -10.80 9.23
C GLN A 270 -32.30 -10.48 8.39
N LEU A 271 -31.50 -11.53 8.14
CA LEU A 271 -30.20 -11.43 7.49
C LEU A 271 -30.27 -11.84 6.02
N SER A 272 -29.67 -11.03 5.15
CA SER A 272 -29.44 -11.36 3.73
C SER A 272 -28.14 -12.13 3.52
N SER A 273 -27.11 -11.82 4.30
CA SER A 273 -25.86 -12.57 4.40
C SER A 273 -25.26 -12.44 5.79
N LEU A 274 -24.49 -13.45 6.20
CA LEU A 274 -23.75 -13.50 7.44
C LEU A 274 -22.45 -14.27 7.21
N THR A 275 -21.33 -13.66 7.52
CA THR A 275 -20.02 -14.30 7.66
C THR A 275 -19.53 -14.02 9.06
N CYS A 276 -19.23 -15.05 9.85
CA CYS A 276 -18.73 -14.91 11.21
C CYS A 276 -17.48 -15.77 11.40
N ALA A 277 -16.54 -15.27 12.20
CA ALA A 277 -15.41 -16.03 12.67
C ALA A 277 -15.90 -17.19 13.57
N ILE A 278 -15.17 -18.30 13.57
CA ILE A 278 -15.55 -19.47 14.38
C ILE A 278 -15.41 -19.18 15.88
N ASN A 279 -14.38 -18.43 16.26
CA ASN A 279 -14.06 -18.13 17.65
C ASN A 279 -14.26 -16.64 17.93
N ASP A 280 -14.64 -16.36 19.17
CA ASP A 280 -14.69 -15.00 19.71
C ASP A 280 -13.26 -14.47 19.91
N VAL A 281 -13.12 -13.15 19.76
CA VAL A 281 -11.92 -12.40 20.11
C VAL A 281 -12.09 -11.88 21.53
N TYR A 282 -11.06 -12.08 22.35
CA TYR A 282 -11.01 -11.64 23.75
C TYR A 282 -9.84 -10.69 23.92
N ILE A 283 -10.09 -9.43 24.32
CA ILE A 283 -9.01 -8.48 24.60
C ILE A 283 -8.29 -8.94 25.87
N SER A 284 -7.10 -9.51 25.69
CA SER A 284 -6.31 -10.16 26.74
C SER A 284 -5.14 -9.32 27.22
N GLY A 285 -4.78 -8.26 26.49
CA GLY A 285 -3.73 -7.32 26.88
C GLY A 285 -3.87 -5.95 26.23
N ILE A 286 -3.14 -4.97 26.79
CA ILE A 286 -2.93 -3.66 26.19
C ILE A 286 -1.42 -3.41 26.15
N LYS A 287 -0.90 -3.13 24.95
CA LYS A 287 0.49 -2.76 24.74
C LYS A 287 0.56 -1.27 24.42
N VAL A 288 1.39 -0.55 25.15
CA VAL A 288 1.69 0.86 24.89
C VAL A 288 3.17 0.97 24.61
N SER A 289 3.53 1.56 23.47
CA SER A 289 4.90 1.83 23.11
C SER A 289 5.09 3.24 22.57
N TYR A 290 6.25 3.80 22.88
CA TYR A 290 6.70 5.08 22.36
C TYR A 290 8.21 4.99 22.15
N ASP A 291 8.66 5.19 20.91
CA ASP A 291 10.07 5.01 20.54
C ASP A 291 10.57 3.59 20.91
N GLU A 292 11.65 3.45 21.68
CA GLU A 292 12.15 2.15 22.12
C GLU A 292 11.47 1.61 23.39
N SER A 293 10.65 2.42 24.07
CA SER A 293 9.95 2.04 25.30
C SER A 293 8.66 1.30 24.97
N ALA A 294 8.45 0.15 25.60
CA ALA A 294 7.22 -0.61 25.46
C ALA A 294 6.81 -1.27 26.76
N TYR A 295 5.52 -1.21 27.09
CA TYR A 295 4.94 -1.91 28.21
C TYR A 295 3.67 -2.67 27.79
N LEU A 296 3.58 -3.93 28.20
CA LEU A 296 2.42 -4.79 28.00
C LEU A 296 1.78 -5.09 29.35
N CYS A 297 0.51 -4.72 29.51
CA CYS A 297 -0.33 -5.15 30.62
C CYS A 297 -1.27 -6.27 30.14
N GLY A 298 -1.26 -7.43 30.81
CA GLY A 298 -2.05 -8.60 30.40
C GLY A 298 -1.24 -9.65 29.64
N THR A 299 -1.86 -10.36 28.70
CA THR A 299 -1.21 -11.35 27.84
C THR A 299 -1.10 -10.85 26.40
N ALA A 300 -0.20 -11.47 25.64
CA ALA A 300 0.03 -11.18 24.23
C ALA A 300 -0.94 -11.91 23.26
N ASP A 301 -1.94 -12.65 23.77
CA ASP A 301 -2.79 -13.52 22.93
C ASP A 301 -3.64 -12.70 21.94
N TYR A 302 -4.28 -11.64 22.43
CA TYR A 302 -4.90 -10.60 21.61
C TYR A 302 -4.79 -9.27 22.36
N ALA A 303 -3.74 -8.50 22.01
CA ALA A 303 -3.39 -7.27 22.69
C ALA A 303 -3.61 -6.05 21.78
N LEU A 304 -4.35 -5.06 22.27
CA LEU A 304 -4.50 -3.80 21.55
C LEU A 304 -3.25 -2.94 21.73
N ALA A 305 -2.70 -2.45 20.63
CA ALA A 305 -1.47 -1.68 20.61
C ALA A 305 -1.72 -0.18 20.40
N ILE A 306 -1.06 0.64 21.22
CA ILE A 306 -0.91 2.10 21.03
C ILE A 306 0.56 2.37 20.78
N GLU A 307 0.87 3.02 19.66
CA GLU A 307 2.25 3.24 19.22
C GLU A 307 2.49 4.73 18.93
N ASP A 308 3.63 5.23 19.41
CA ASP A 308 4.13 6.59 19.15
C ASP A 308 3.14 7.71 19.51
N ASN A 309 2.38 7.49 20.59
CA ASN A 309 1.49 8.51 21.13
C ASN A 309 2.25 9.49 22.05
N PRO A 310 2.33 10.79 21.71
CA PRO A 310 3.09 11.76 22.50
C PRO A 310 2.65 11.94 23.95
N TYR A 311 1.41 11.56 24.29
CA TYR A 311 0.89 11.62 25.66
C TYR A 311 1.22 10.39 26.50
N THR A 312 1.71 9.30 25.88
CA THR A 312 2.11 8.08 26.59
C THR A 312 3.60 7.98 26.82
N ALA A 313 4.41 8.84 26.21
CA ALA A 313 5.85 8.87 26.39
C ALA A 313 6.25 9.03 27.87
N GLY A 314 6.96 8.05 28.44
CA GLY A 314 7.32 8.00 29.85
C GLY A 314 6.16 7.69 30.82
N PHE A 315 4.97 7.38 30.28
CA PHE A 315 3.78 6.96 31.01
C PHE A 315 3.17 5.69 30.40
N GLU A 316 3.98 4.85 29.75
CA GLU A 316 3.55 3.67 29.01
C GLU A 316 2.92 2.63 29.94
N GLU A 317 3.56 2.34 31.08
CA GLU A 317 3.05 1.43 32.11
C GLU A 317 1.74 1.93 32.71
N GLU A 318 1.70 3.20 33.15
CA GLU A 318 0.50 3.80 33.74
C GLU A 318 -0.67 3.79 32.76
N THR A 319 -0.41 4.10 31.49
CA THR A 319 -1.43 4.10 30.44
C THR A 319 -1.91 2.69 30.12
N ALA A 320 -1.00 1.72 29.96
CA ALA A 320 -1.36 0.34 29.71
C ALA A 320 -2.22 -0.25 30.83
N ILE A 321 -1.86 -0.01 32.10
CA ILE A 321 -2.65 -0.46 33.25
C ILE A 321 -4.02 0.23 33.27
N TYR A 322 -4.06 1.55 33.06
CA TYR A 322 -5.32 2.31 33.04
C TYR A 322 -6.30 1.78 31.99
N LEU A 323 -5.81 1.50 30.77
CA LEU A 323 -6.62 0.99 29.67
C LEU A 323 -7.01 -0.47 29.91
N TYR A 324 -6.08 -1.29 30.38
CA TYR A 324 -6.33 -2.69 30.68
C TYR A 324 -7.47 -2.85 31.69
N THR A 325 -7.50 -2.05 32.76
CA THR A 325 -8.59 -2.10 33.75
C THR A 325 -9.99 -1.78 33.21
N ARG A 326 -10.08 -1.13 32.04
CA ARG A 326 -11.36 -0.72 31.41
C ARG A 326 -11.77 -1.59 30.23
N MET A 327 -10.80 -2.21 29.56
CA MET A 327 -11.00 -2.86 28.27
C MET A 327 -10.73 -4.36 28.33
N ALA A 328 -9.95 -4.84 29.31
CA ALA A 328 -9.67 -6.25 29.46
C ALA A 328 -10.96 -7.04 29.76
N GLY A 329 -11.07 -8.22 29.14
CA GLY A 329 -12.23 -9.10 29.28
C GLY A 329 -13.42 -8.72 28.40
N MET A 330 -13.31 -7.65 27.61
CA MET A 330 -14.24 -7.43 26.49
C MET A 330 -14.08 -8.55 25.46
N SER A 331 -15.22 -9.10 25.03
CA SER A 331 -15.27 -10.17 24.03
C SER A 331 -16.30 -9.86 22.96
N PHE A 332 -15.95 -10.12 21.72
CA PHE A 332 -16.85 -9.96 20.58
C PHE A 332 -16.48 -10.97 19.49
N GLN A 333 -17.42 -11.26 18.60
CA GLN A 333 -17.21 -12.15 17.48
C GLN A 333 -17.00 -11.34 16.20
N PRO A 334 -15.82 -11.45 15.56
CA PRO A 334 -15.59 -10.78 14.29
C PRO A 334 -16.55 -11.32 13.24
N LEU A 335 -17.28 -10.42 12.60
CA LEU A 335 -18.30 -10.78 11.63
C LEU A 335 -18.58 -9.67 10.62
N SER A 336 -19.15 -10.08 9.49
CA SER A 336 -19.71 -9.22 8.46
C SER A 336 -21.14 -9.68 8.19
N VAL A 337 -22.10 -8.76 8.40
CA VAL A 337 -23.52 -9.05 8.27
C VAL A 337 -24.19 -8.02 7.40
N SER A 338 -25.09 -8.48 6.53
CA SER A 338 -25.98 -7.63 5.77
C SER A 338 -27.42 -7.90 6.16
N CYS A 339 -28.08 -6.94 6.78
CA CYS A 339 -29.45 -7.02 7.26
C CYS A 339 -30.37 -6.05 6.49
N LEU A 340 -31.68 -6.18 6.66
CA LEU A 340 -32.62 -5.21 6.09
C LEU A 340 -32.30 -3.79 6.56
N SER A 341 -32.60 -2.80 5.70
CA SER A 341 -32.41 -1.37 5.98
C SER A 341 -32.79 -1.00 7.42
N ASN A 342 -31.82 -0.59 8.22
CA ASN A 342 -32.05 -0.15 9.59
C ASN A 342 -31.36 1.21 9.83
N PRO A 343 -32.13 2.31 9.90
CA PRO A 343 -31.55 3.63 10.07
C PRO A 343 -31.17 3.97 11.52
N LEU A 344 -31.44 3.09 12.48
CA LEU A 344 -31.21 3.36 13.91
C LEU A 344 -29.83 2.93 14.41
N ILE A 345 -29.12 2.13 13.62
CA ILE A 345 -27.80 1.58 13.96
C ILE A 345 -26.74 2.60 13.57
N GLU A 346 -25.84 2.88 14.51
CA GLU A 346 -24.65 3.71 14.32
C GLU A 346 -23.38 2.94 14.68
N GLU A 347 -22.25 3.46 14.23
CA GLU A 347 -20.93 2.95 14.59
C GLU A 347 -20.69 3.07 16.10
N GLY A 348 -20.32 1.98 16.76
CA GLY A 348 -20.19 1.90 18.22
C GLY A 348 -21.31 1.13 18.92
N ASP A 349 -22.44 0.87 18.26
CA ASP A 349 -23.57 0.19 18.88
C ASP A 349 -23.31 -1.31 19.09
N ALA A 350 -23.83 -1.86 20.20
CA ALA A 350 -23.82 -3.29 20.47
C ALA A 350 -24.90 -4.02 19.64
N VAL A 351 -24.55 -5.17 19.07
CA VAL A 351 -25.41 -5.91 18.14
C VAL A 351 -25.38 -7.41 18.45
N PHE A 352 -26.56 -7.99 18.62
CA PHE A 352 -26.80 -9.42 18.58
C PHE A 352 -27.23 -9.83 17.18
N VAL A 353 -26.47 -10.75 16.56
CA VAL A 353 -26.80 -11.32 15.26
C VAL A 353 -27.27 -12.75 15.47
N ILE A 354 -28.50 -13.04 15.06
CA ILE A 354 -29.13 -14.35 15.22
C ILE A 354 -29.11 -15.05 13.86
N ASP A 355 -28.40 -16.17 13.76
CA ASP A 355 -28.33 -16.95 12.52
C ASP A 355 -29.62 -17.75 12.26
N ARG A 356 -29.71 -18.39 11.10
CA ARG A 356 -30.89 -19.21 10.72
C ARG A 356 -31.10 -20.46 11.60
N LYS A 357 -30.10 -20.86 12.37
CA LYS A 357 -30.14 -21.98 13.31
C LYS A 357 -30.50 -21.53 14.73
N GLY A 358 -30.64 -20.22 14.97
CA GLY A 358 -30.91 -19.63 16.27
C GLY A 358 -29.65 -19.39 17.12
N ASN A 359 -28.44 -19.54 16.55
CA ASN A 359 -27.22 -19.18 17.27
C ASN A 359 -27.10 -17.66 17.38
N ILE A 360 -26.69 -17.18 18.55
CA ILE A 360 -26.55 -15.77 18.85
C ILE A 360 -25.06 -15.40 18.82
N HIS A 361 -24.73 -14.48 17.93
CA HIS A 361 -23.39 -13.92 17.76
C HIS A 361 -23.36 -12.51 18.36
N LYS A 362 -22.41 -12.23 19.26
CA LYS A 362 -22.28 -10.94 19.96
C LYS A 362 -21.20 -10.09 19.28
N THR A 363 -21.54 -8.91 18.81
CA THR A 363 -20.57 -8.04 18.12
C THR A 363 -20.87 -6.56 18.31
N PHE A 364 -19.89 -5.70 18.03
CA PHE A 364 -20.10 -4.26 17.92
C PHE A 364 -20.20 -3.85 16.46
N ALA A 365 -20.99 -2.82 16.16
CA ALA A 365 -21.05 -2.22 14.84
C ALA A 365 -19.83 -1.30 14.67
N THR A 366 -18.70 -1.83 14.21
CA THR A 366 -17.49 -0.99 14.04
C THR A 366 -17.56 -0.15 12.77
N ASN A 367 -18.06 -0.75 11.68
CA ASN A 367 -18.29 -0.10 10.40
C ASN A 367 -19.76 -0.29 10.00
N VAL A 368 -20.42 0.79 9.57
CA VAL A 368 -21.83 0.77 9.16
C VAL A 368 -21.97 1.44 7.80
N ASN A 369 -22.44 0.67 6.82
CA ASN A 369 -22.83 1.18 5.50
C ASN A 369 -24.35 1.10 5.37
N PHE A 370 -24.98 2.26 5.46
CA PHE A 370 -26.42 2.41 5.33
C PHE A 370 -26.76 3.03 3.97
N THR A 371 -27.58 2.36 3.18
CA THR A 371 -28.22 2.95 1.99
C THR A 371 -29.73 2.85 2.15
N ILE A 372 -30.43 3.97 1.99
CA ILE A 372 -31.89 4.01 2.15
C ILE A 372 -32.56 2.98 1.22
N ARG A 373 -33.50 2.18 1.77
CA ARG A 373 -34.23 1.10 1.07
C ARG A 373 -33.37 -0.06 0.56
N GLN A 374 -32.07 -0.07 0.85
CA GLN A 374 -31.20 -1.21 0.57
C GLN A 374 -30.73 -1.84 1.89
N ASN A 375 -30.09 -2.99 1.81
CA ASN A 375 -29.59 -3.65 3.01
C ASN A 375 -28.54 -2.79 3.71
N THR A 376 -28.57 -2.79 5.04
CA THR A 376 -27.52 -2.19 5.86
C THR A 376 -26.43 -3.22 6.06
N GLN A 377 -25.17 -2.83 5.81
CA GLN A 377 -24.02 -3.69 6.06
C GLN A 377 -23.34 -3.22 7.35
N ILE A 378 -23.01 -4.18 8.20
CA ILE A 378 -22.34 -3.96 9.48
C ILE A 378 -21.17 -4.92 9.55
N THR A 379 -19.99 -4.40 9.89
CA THR A 379 -18.81 -5.24 10.15
C THR A 379 -18.20 -4.96 11.51
N CYS A 380 -17.58 -5.99 12.05
CA CYS A 380 -16.66 -5.96 13.17
C CYS A 380 -15.45 -6.77 12.74
N ASP A 381 -14.44 -6.06 12.27
CA ASP A 381 -13.22 -6.67 11.78
C ASP A 381 -12.20 -6.76 12.92
N ALA A 382 -11.41 -7.84 12.92
CA ALA A 382 -10.35 -8.07 13.89
C ALA A 382 -9.32 -9.04 13.32
N GLU A 383 -8.06 -8.82 13.66
CA GLU A 383 -6.98 -9.77 13.40
C GLU A 383 -7.26 -11.12 14.07
N THR A 384 -6.70 -12.20 13.52
CA THR A 384 -6.69 -13.47 14.24
C THR A 384 -5.72 -13.37 15.43
N PRO A 385 -5.95 -14.07 16.56
CA PRO A 385 -5.01 -14.06 17.70
C PRO A 385 -3.57 -14.40 17.30
N GLN A 386 -3.38 -15.31 16.35
CA GLN A 386 -2.05 -15.67 15.84
C GLN A 386 -1.41 -14.53 15.04
N ALA A 387 -2.19 -13.81 14.21
CA ALA A 387 -1.70 -12.66 13.47
C ALA A 387 -1.36 -11.50 14.42
N ASN A 388 -2.27 -11.17 15.35
CA ASN A 388 -2.11 -10.08 16.33
C ASN A 388 -0.91 -10.30 17.28
N SER A 389 -0.65 -11.55 17.68
CA SER A 389 0.54 -11.90 18.46
C SER A 389 1.83 -11.98 17.63
N SER A 390 1.75 -11.96 16.31
CA SER A 390 2.91 -12.02 15.41
C SER A 390 3.27 -10.66 14.79
N GLU A 391 2.29 -9.80 14.54
CA GLU A 391 2.42 -8.45 14.02
C GLU A 391 2.55 -7.46 15.19
N PHE A 392 3.62 -7.58 15.96
CA PHE A 392 4.01 -6.53 16.88
C PHE A 392 4.70 -5.38 16.12
N GLY A 393 3.91 -4.61 15.37
CA GLY A 393 4.33 -3.32 14.82
C GLY A 393 3.40 -2.72 13.77
N SER A 394 3.03 -1.46 13.98
CA SER A 394 2.58 -0.44 13.02
C SER A 394 1.08 -0.12 12.90
N ASN A 395 0.35 0.01 14.01
CA ASN A 395 -1.00 0.58 13.98
C ASN A 395 -1.01 2.10 13.65
N THR A 396 0.14 2.78 13.72
CA THR A 396 0.22 4.24 13.45
C THR A 396 0.69 4.59 12.04
N GLN A 397 1.16 3.61 11.23
CA GLN A 397 1.61 3.86 9.86
C GLN A 397 0.45 4.08 8.87
N THR A 398 -0.75 3.58 9.16
CA THR A 398 -1.93 3.73 8.29
C THR A 398 -2.40 5.17 8.17
N ILE A 399 -2.27 6.01 9.21
CA ILE A 399 -2.64 7.44 9.13
C ILE A 399 -1.68 8.22 8.21
N ILE A 400 -0.43 7.78 8.10
CA ILE A 400 0.58 8.35 7.19
C ILE A 400 0.41 7.80 5.76
N GLN A 401 -0.08 6.57 5.61
CA GLN A 401 -0.26 5.89 4.32
C GLN A 401 -1.63 6.09 3.65
N THR A 402 -2.68 6.54 4.36
CA THR A 402 -3.99 6.84 3.75
C THR A 402 -3.92 7.98 2.72
N ARG A 403 -2.88 8.83 2.76
CA ARG A 403 -2.58 9.78 1.67
C ARG A 403 -2.05 9.12 0.39
N ASN A 404 -1.53 7.90 0.46
CA ASN A 404 -0.97 7.20 -0.69
C ASN A 404 -1.98 6.31 -1.43
N ILE A 405 -3.07 5.87 -0.79
CA ILE A 405 -4.12 5.05 -1.46
C ILE A 405 -5.07 5.92 -2.31
N VAL A 406 -5.26 7.20 -1.98
CA VAL A 406 -5.96 8.16 -2.87
C VAL A 406 -5.09 8.58 -4.07
N LYS A 407 -3.79 8.25 -4.06
CA LYS A 407 -2.87 8.41 -5.19
C LYS A 407 -2.58 7.10 -5.91
N LYS A 408 -3.54 6.18 -6.01
CA LYS A 408 -3.45 5.15 -7.06
C LYS A 408 -3.72 5.87 -8.38
N GLU A 409 -2.65 6.34 -9.01
CA GLU A 409 -2.69 6.93 -10.35
C GLU A 409 -3.45 5.99 -11.27
N MET A 410 -4.69 6.33 -11.62
CA MET A 410 -5.32 5.74 -12.78
C MET A 410 -4.42 6.03 -13.97
N THR A 411 -4.04 5.02 -14.73
CA THR A 411 -3.25 5.26 -15.93
C THR A 411 -4.08 6.14 -16.88
N SER A 412 -3.44 6.96 -17.71
CA SER A 412 -4.15 7.84 -18.66
C SER A 412 -5.09 7.04 -19.59
N TYR A 413 -4.81 5.75 -19.79
CA TYR A 413 -5.68 4.81 -20.49
C TYR A 413 -6.95 4.49 -19.69
N ASP A 414 -6.85 4.18 -18.39
CA ASP A 414 -8.01 3.88 -17.54
C ASP A 414 -8.95 5.08 -17.43
N VAL A 415 -8.40 6.30 -17.36
CA VAL A 415 -9.18 7.54 -17.40
C VAL A 415 -9.92 7.68 -18.73
N ALA A 416 -9.24 7.44 -19.86
CA ALA A 416 -9.88 7.52 -21.18
C ALA A 416 -10.99 6.47 -21.37
N VAL A 417 -10.79 5.25 -20.86
CA VAL A 417 -11.80 4.18 -20.91
C VAL A 417 -13.01 4.49 -20.04
N GLN A 418 -12.80 5.00 -18.82
CA GLN A 418 -13.91 5.45 -17.97
C GLN A 418 -14.69 6.59 -18.61
N CYS A 419 -14.01 7.65 -19.07
CA CYS A 419 -14.67 8.76 -19.77
C CYS A 419 -15.42 8.31 -21.03
N PHE A 420 -14.89 7.35 -21.79
CA PHE A 420 -15.58 6.79 -22.96
C PHE A 420 -16.81 5.97 -22.58
N ASN A 421 -16.71 5.13 -21.54
CA ASN A 421 -17.85 4.33 -21.05
C ASN A 421 -18.95 5.23 -20.47
N ASP A 422 -18.59 6.31 -19.79
CA ASP A 422 -19.53 7.31 -19.30
C ASP A 422 -20.22 8.03 -20.45
N LEU A 423 -19.47 8.42 -21.49
CA LEU A 423 -20.05 9.04 -22.69
C LEU A 423 -21.08 8.11 -23.35
N ILE A 424 -20.75 6.84 -23.54
CA ILE A 424 -21.65 5.86 -24.17
C ILE A 424 -22.88 5.58 -23.30
N SER A 425 -22.70 5.47 -21.98
CA SER A 425 -23.80 5.18 -21.04
C SER A 425 -24.82 6.33 -20.93
N HIS A 426 -24.40 7.56 -21.23
CA HIS A 426 -25.25 8.76 -21.20
C HIS A 426 -25.64 9.29 -22.59
N SER A 427 -25.32 8.55 -23.66
CA SER A 427 -25.63 8.97 -25.04
C SER A 427 -27.08 8.69 -25.43
N PHE A 428 -27.78 9.70 -25.97
CA PHE A 428 -29.13 9.56 -26.53
C PHE A 428 -29.09 8.92 -27.94
N GLY A 429 -30.24 8.39 -28.39
CA GLY A 429 -30.40 7.82 -29.73
C GLY A 429 -30.11 8.81 -30.87
N LEU A 430 -29.63 8.30 -31.99
CA LEU A 430 -29.29 9.08 -33.19
C LEU A 430 -30.48 9.17 -34.15
N TYR A 431 -30.67 10.34 -34.76
CA TYR A 431 -31.56 10.52 -35.90
C TYR A 431 -30.79 10.25 -37.20
N LYS A 432 -31.48 9.74 -38.22
CA LYS A 432 -30.90 9.37 -39.52
C LYS A 432 -31.63 10.07 -40.66
N THR A 433 -30.87 10.68 -41.56
CA THR A 433 -31.34 11.23 -42.84
C THR A 433 -30.67 10.47 -43.99
N GLU A 434 -31.44 10.11 -45.01
CA GLU A 434 -30.95 9.40 -46.20
C GLU A 434 -31.02 10.31 -47.44
N GLU A 435 -29.93 10.40 -48.18
CA GLU A 435 -29.83 11.19 -49.40
C GLU A 435 -29.56 10.26 -50.58
N VAL A 436 -30.60 9.98 -51.38
CA VAL A 436 -30.52 9.11 -52.56
C VAL A 436 -29.95 9.90 -53.75
N GLN A 437 -28.85 9.39 -54.31
CA GLN A 437 -28.15 9.97 -55.45
C GLN A 437 -28.79 9.56 -56.78
N THR A 438 -28.43 10.26 -57.86
CA THR A 438 -28.99 10.02 -59.21
C THR A 438 -28.66 8.65 -59.79
N ASP A 439 -27.64 7.98 -59.28
CA ASP A 439 -27.23 6.62 -59.66
C ASP A 439 -27.88 5.53 -58.79
N GLY A 440 -28.74 5.90 -57.84
CA GLY A 440 -29.41 5.00 -56.90
C GLY A 440 -28.60 4.66 -55.64
N SER A 441 -27.37 5.18 -55.50
CA SER A 441 -26.60 5.07 -54.25
C SER A 441 -27.18 5.98 -53.15
N VAL A 442 -26.89 5.70 -51.88
CA VAL A 442 -27.45 6.45 -50.73
C VAL A 442 -26.32 6.92 -49.83
N ILE A 443 -26.33 8.22 -49.50
CA ILE A 443 -25.50 8.80 -48.44
C ILE A 443 -26.31 8.85 -47.15
N TYR A 444 -25.72 8.43 -46.04
CA TYR A 444 -26.37 8.48 -44.74
C TYR A 444 -25.78 9.59 -43.87
N TYR A 445 -26.66 10.37 -43.25
CA TYR A 445 -26.30 11.34 -42.21
C TYR A 445 -26.93 10.90 -40.90
N MET A 446 -26.13 10.69 -39.88
CA MET A 446 -26.60 10.56 -38.50
C MET A 446 -26.37 11.89 -37.77
N HIS A 447 -27.31 12.29 -36.93
CA HIS A 447 -27.27 13.58 -36.26
C HIS A 447 -27.96 13.52 -34.89
N ASN A 448 -27.51 14.36 -33.96
CA ASN A 448 -27.97 14.37 -32.56
C ASN A 448 -29.18 15.30 -32.28
N LYS A 449 -29.77 15.89 -33.33
CA LYS A 449 -31.00 16.70 -33.27
C LYS A 449 -32.06 16.14 -34.23
N PRO A 450 -33.36 16.47 -34.06
CA PRO A 450 -34.42 15.91 -34.89
C PRO A 450 -34.24 16.17 -36.40
N THR A 451 -33.64 17.30 -36.77
CA THR A 451 -33.35 17.64 -38.18
C THR A 451 -31.86 17.82 -38.41
N LEU A 452 -31.39 17.50 -39.62
CA LEU A 452 -29.98 17.63 -40.00
C LEU A 452 -29.49 19.08 -39.90
N ALA A 453 -30.32 20.06 -40.27
CA ALA A 453 -29.96 21.48 -40.28
C ALA A 453 -29.75 22.09 -38.89
N GLU A 454 -30.34 21.50 -37.85
CA GLU A 454 -30.22 21.97 -36.46
C GLU A 454 -29.05 21.30 -35.72
N SER A 455 -28.45 20.27 -36.31
CA SER A 455 -27.41 19.48 -35.66
C SER A 455 -26.03 20.01 -35.99
N MET A 456 -25.29 20.39 -34.95
CA MET A 456 -23.87 20.72 -35.07
C MET A 456 -23.00 19.45 -35.15
N THR A 457 -23.47 18.33 -34.59
CA THR A 457 -22.74 17.05 -34.60
C THR A 457 -23.35 16.11 -35.63
N VAL A 458 -22.67 15.97 -36.76
CA VAL A 458 -23.15 15.18 -37.90
C VAL A 458 -22.14 14.10 -38.22
N TRP A 459 -22.59 12.84 -38.30
CA TRP A 459 -21.80 11.74 -38.84
C TRP A 459 -22.28 11.42 -40.25
N LYS A 460 -21.37 11.49 -41.22
CA LYS A 460 -21.67 11.21 -42.62
C LYS A 460 -21.01 9.90 -43.03
N GLN A 461 -21.81 9.02 -43.61
CA GLN A 461 -21.37 7.78 -44.22
C GLN A 461 -21.61 7.85 -45.73
N THR A 462 -20.53 7.68 -46.48
CA THR A 462 -20.51 7.57 -47.94
C THR A 462 -19.87 6.25 -48.35
N ALA A 463 -19.82 5.97 -49.64
CA ALA A 463 -19.04 4.83 -50.15
C ALA A 463 -17.54 4.94 -49.82
N ASP A 464 -17.03 6.17 -49.69
CA ASP A 464 -15.59 6.43 -49.56
C ASP A 464 -15.13 6.78 -48.15
N ALA A 465 -16.03 7.15 -47.23
CA ALA A 465 -15.63 7.57 -45.88
C ALA A 465 -16.78 7.54 -44.87
N PHE A 466 -16.39 7.41 -43.60
CA PHE A 466 -17.21 7.66 -42.41
C PHE A 466 -16.54 8.73 -41.56
N ALA A 467 -17.17 9.90 -41.43
CA ALA A 467 -16.58 11.04 -40.73
C ALA A 467 -17.58 11.76 -39.83
N VAL A 468 -17.07 12.40 -38.78
CA VAL A 468 -17.82 13.27 -37.87
C VAL A 468 -17.44 14.73 -38.11
N SER A 469 -18.45 15.57 -38.06
CA SER A 469 -18.36 17.03 -38.04
C SER A 469 -18.98 17.54 -36.74
N THR A 470 -18.34 18.53 -36.12
CA THR A 470 -18.86 19.23 -34.93
C THR A 470 -19.27 20.68 -35.22
N ASP A 471 -19.29 21.08 -36.49
CA ASP A 471 -19.64 22.43 -36.96
C ASP A 471 -20.83 22.46 -37.95
N GLY A 472 -21.66 21.42 -37.92
CA GLY A 472 -22.87 21.31 -38.76
C GLY A 472 -22.59 20.84 -40.18
N GLY A 473 -21.52 20.06 -40.40
CA GLY A 473 -21.15 19.50 -41.70
C GLY A 473 -20.27 20.40 -42.56
N GLN A 474 -19.68 21.46 -41.99
CA GLN A 474 -18.79 22.37 -42.73
C GLN A 474 -17.36 21.82 -42.80
N THR A 475 -16.85 21.29 -41.69
CA THR A 475 -15.56 20.60 -41.60
C THR A 475 -15.70 19.23 -40.94
N TRP A 476 -14.82 18.31 -41.30
CA TRP A 476 -14.82 16.92 -40.83
C TRP A 476 -13.57 16.70 -39.98
N ASN A 477 -13.74 16.78 -38.67
CA ASN A 477 -12.62 16.86 -37.72
C ASN A 477 -12.09 15.48 -37.29
N ALA A 478 -12.84 14.40 -37.51
CA ALA A 478 -12.38 13.03 -37.30
C ALA A 478 -13.13 12.04 -38.19
N GLY A 479 -12.53 10.89 -38.50
CA GLY A 479 -13.15 9.87 -39.35
C GLY A 479 -12.14 8.93 -39.98
N PHE A 480 -12.63 8.02 -40.81
CA PHE A 480 -11.83 7.10 -41.61
C PHE A 480 -12.36 7.01 -43.04
N ASP A 481 -11.45 6.88 -44.00
CA ASP A 481 -11.78 6.68 -45.41
C ASP A 481 -11.67 5.20 -45.83
N ALA A 482 -12.17 4.88 -47.03
CA ALA A 482 -12.15 3.54 -47.60
C ALA A 482 -10.73 3.09 -47.99
N GLN A 483 -9.76 4.01 -47.99
CA GLN A 483 -8.35 3.74 -48.24
C GLN A 483 -7.60 3.39 -46.94
N GLY A 484 -8.27 3.43 -45.78
CA GLY A 484 -7.71 3.07 -44.48
C GLY A 484 -6.98 4.22 -43.78
N ASN A 485 -7.10 5.46 -44.26
CA ASN A 485 -6.60 6.62 -43.54
C ASN A 485 -7.58 7.00 -42.44
N ALA A 486 -7.05 7.38 -41.27
CA ALA A 486 -7.86 7.86 -40.15
C ALA A 486 -7.37 9.23 -39.68
N ILE A 487 -8.32 10.12 -39.38
CA ILE A 487 -8.08 11.40 -38.70
C ILE A 487 -8.72 11.29 -37.33
N LEU A 488 -7.92 11.45 -36.28
CA LEU A 488 -8.33 11.28 -34.88
C LEU A 488 -7.75 12.41 -34.04
N ASN A 489 -8.52 12.91 -33.07
CA ASN A 489 -8.06 13.93 -32.14
C ASN A 489 -7.18 13.35 -31.02
N VAL A 490 -7.55 12.16 -30.52
CA VAL A 490 -6.83 11.40 -29.49
C VAL A 490 -6.94 9.91 -29.84
N LEU A 491 -5.84 9.16 -29.71
CA LEU A 491 -5.80 7.71 -29.89
C LEU A 491 -5.30 7.06 -28.60
N SER A 492 -6.19 6.41 -27.86
CA SER A 492 -5.86 5.56 -26.71
C SER A 492 -6.02 4.09 -27.11
N ALA A 493 -4.93 3.32 -27.14
CA ALA A 493 -4.92 1.93 -27.60
C ALA A 493 -3.99 1.04 -26.76
N ILE A 494 -4.36 -0.23 -26.56
CA ILE A 494 -3.49 -1.25 -25.97
C ILE A 494 -2.56 -1.76 -27.08
N GLY A 495 -1.53 -0.98 -27.37
CA GLY A 495 -0.51 -1.26 -28.39
C GLY A 495 -0.84 -0.76 -29.79
N ILE A 496 0.21 -0.42 -30.55
CA ILE A 496 0.13 0.00 -31.96
C ILE A 496 1.23 -0.77 -32.73
N ASN A 497 0.84 -1.57 -33.72
CA ASN A 497 1.77 -2.22 -34.63
C ASN A 497 1.80 -1.46 -35.97
N ALA A 498 2.93 -0.86 -36.31
CA ALA A 498 3.07 -0.01 -37.50
C ALA A 498 4.45 -0.19 -38.15
N GLU A 499 4.50 -0.12 -39.48
CA GLU A 499 5.77 -0.09 -40.24
C GLU A 499 6.53 1.23 -40.01
N TRP A 500 5.81 2.34 -39.84
CA TRP A 500 6.37 3.65 -39.54
C TRP A 500 5.41 4.50 -38.72
N ILE A 501 5.96 5.35 -37.85
CA ILE A 501 5.25 6.40 -37.12
C ILE A 501 5.95 7.72 -37.38
N LYS A 502 5.21 8.74 -37.84
CA LYS A 502 5.74 10.09 -38.06
C LYS A 502 5.25 11.03 -36.97
N VAL A 503 6.19 11.61 -36.24
CA VAL A 503 5.95 12.51 -35.11
C VAL A 503 6.20 13.94 -35.57
N LEU A 504 5.26 14.85 -35.31
CA LEU A 504 5.37 16.25 -35.74
C LEU A 504 6.05 17.16 -34.70
N THR A 505 5.78 16.91 -33.42
CA THR A 505 6.28 17.72 -32.30
C THR A 505 7.21 16.93 -31.40
N GLU A 506 6.68 15.93 -30.71
CA GLU A 506 7.43 15.10 -29.76
C GLU A 506 6.81 13.71 -29.60
N PHE A 507 7.67 12.73 -29.33
CA PHE A 507 7.26 11.37 -28.97
C PHE A 507 7.93 11.00 -27.66
N ASN A 508 7.10 10.81 -26.64
CA ASN A 508 7.52 10.54 -25.28
C ASN A 508 7.00 9.16 -24.86
N VAL A 509 7.88 8.32 -24.34
CA VAL A 509 7.52 7.11 -23.60
C VAL A 509 7.90 7.35 -22.14
N ASN A 510 6.95 7.90 -21.38
CA ASN A 510 7.19 8.47 -20.05
C ASN A 510 8.37 9.48 -20.09
N ASP A 511 9.18 9.54 -19.03
CA ASP A 511 10.41 10.35 -18.96
C ASP A 511 11.66 9.62 -19.50
N ASN A 512 11.50 8.41 -20.07
CA ASN A 512 12.63 7.50 -20.37
C ASN A 512 13.09 7.54 -21.83
N PHE A 513 12.22 7.88 -22.78
CA PHE A 513 12.57 7.99 -24.20
C PHE A 513 11.86 9.17 -24.83
N ILE A 514 12.63 10.15 -25.31
CA ILE A 514 12.14 11.40 -25.89
C ILE A 514 12.79 11.59 -27.27
N VAL A 515 11.97 11.77 -28.30
CA VAL A 515 12.40 12.21 -29.63
C VAL A 515 11.76 13.55 -29.95
N ASN A 516 12.57 14.60 -30.11
CA ASN A 516 12.06 15.93 -30.44
C ASN A 516 11.93 16.16 -31.96
N SER A 517 11.26 17.25 -32.35
CA SER A 517 11.05 17.64 -33.76
C SER A 517 12.32 17.89 -34.58
N SER A 518 13.48 18.08 -33.92
CA SER A 518 14.78 18.21 -34.59
C SER A 518 15.49 16.87 -34.80
N GLY A 519 14.88 15.75 -34.39
CA GLY A 519 15.43 14.40 -34.51
C GLY A 519 16.47 14.07 -33.43
N GLN A 520 16.60 14.90 -32.40
CA GLN A 520 17.45 14.59 -31.25
C GLN A 520 16.73 13.58 -30.35
N MET A 521 17.43 12.49 -30.04
CA MET A 521 16.94 11.40 -29.21
C MET A 521 17.62 11.46 -27.83
N SER A 522 16.83 11.47 -26.77
CA SER A 522 17.29 11.36 -25.38
C SER A 522 16.65 10.12 -24.76
N CYS A 523 17.48 9.20 -24.25
CA CYS A 523 17.02 7.98 -23.60
C CYS A 523 17.77 7.75 -22.29
N LYS A 524 17.05 7.29 -21.26
CA LYS A 524 17.63 6.77 -20.01
C LYS A 524 17.64 5.24 -20.10
N GLY A 525 18.83 4.62 -20.18
CA GLY A 525 19.00 3.15 -20.22
C GLY A 525 18.66 2.47 -21.56
N ALA A 526 19.36 2.81 -22.66
CA ALA A 526 19.13 2.16 -23.97
C ALA A 526 19.94 0.87 -24.16
N VAL A 527 19.25 -0.27 -24.32
CA VAL A 527 19.83 -1.57 -24.71
C VAL A 527 19.67 -1.77 -26.22
N ILE A 528 20.78 -1.92 -26.96
CA ILE A 528 20.78 -2.12 -28.43
C ILE A 528 20.99 -3.61 -28.72
N ASP A 529 19.91 -4.33 -28.97
CA ASP A 529 19.92 -5.80 -29.04
C ASP A 529 19.99 -6.37 -30.47
N ASN A 530 20.78 -5.76 -31.35
CA ASN A 530 21.02 -6.35 -32.67
C ASN A 530 22.43 -6.09 -33.20
N THR A 531 22.95 -7.02 -34.01
CA THR A 531 24.37 -7.22 -34.29
C THR A 531 25.07 -6.08 -35.07
N ASN A 532 24.36 -5.02 -35.48
CA ASN A 532 24.92 -3.90 -36.24
C ASN A 532 24.29 -2.56 -35.81
N PHE A 533 25.09 -1.68 -35.19
CA PHE A 533 24.77 -0.25 -35.01
C PHE A 533 25.47 0.56 -36.12
N ASN A 534 24.74 0.94 -37.18
CA ASN A 534 25.28 1.71 -38.31
C ASN A 534 24.89 3.20 -38.19
N VAL A 535 25.82 4.06 -37.76
CA VAL A 535 25.67 5.52 -37.84
C VAL A 535 26.08 5.98 -39.24
N THR A 536 25.13 6.16 -40.14
CA THR A 536 25.40 6.73 -41.47
C THR A 536 25.16 8.23 -41.39
N ALA A 537 26.23 9.02 -41.23
CA ALA A 537 26.12 10.46 -41.30
C ALA A 537 26.37 10.96 -42.72
N SER A 538 25.54 11.89 -43.18
CA SER A 538 25.67 12.53 -44.50
C SER A 538 26.63 13.73 -44.52
N GLY A 539 27.59 13.81 -43.58
CA GLY A 539 28.59 14.89 -43.46
C GLY A 539 29.69 14.61 -42.44
N ASP A 540 30.64 15.56 -42.29
CA ASP A 540 31.77 15.47 -41.34
C ASP A 540 31.27 15.22 -39.92
N THR A 541 31.48 14.00 -39.43
CA THR A 541 30.99 13.57 -38.12
C THR A 541 32.18 13.31 -37.21
N THR A 542 32.38 14.19 -36.25
CA THR A 542 33.30 13.93 -35.13
C THR A 542 32.61 13.07 -34.08
N VAL A 543 32.87 11.76 -34.12
CA VAL A 543 32.56 10.83 -33.04
C VAL A 543 33.66 11.00 -31.97
N LYS A 544 33.38 11.71 -30.87
CA LYS A 544 34.37 11.92 -29.80
C LYS A 544 34.72 10.63 -29.02
N SER A 545 33.78 9.70 -28.93
CA SER A 545 33.97 8.36 -28.36
C SER A 545 32.77 7.47 -28.73
N MET A 546 33.04 6.21 -29.07
CA MET A 546 32.03 5.17 -29.28
C MET A 546 32.49 3.92 -28.54
N THR A 547 31.65 3.41 -27.65
CA THR A 547 31.89 2.17 -26.90
C THR A 547 30.71 1.25 -27.19
N ILE A 548 30.95 0.14 -27.89
CA ILE A 548 29.94 -0.89 -28.15
C ILE A 548 30.37 -2.12 -27.37
N VAL A 549 29.49 -2.63 -26.52
CA VAL A 549 29.76 -3.79 -25.67
C VAL A 549 28.73 -4.87 -26.02
N ASN A 550 29.12 -5.88 -26.79
CA ASN A 550 28.50 -7.21 -26.70
C ASN A 550 29.42 -8.33 -27.19
N ASP A 551 29.27 -9.51 -26.59
CA ASP A 551 30.21 -10.63 -26.53
C ASP A 551 30.37 -11.43 -27.83
N GLY A 552 31.02 -10.85 -28.84
CA GLY A 552 31.29 -11.63 -30.04
C GLY A 552 31.99 -10.94 -31.21
N TYR A 553 32.97 -10.08 -30.92
CA TYR A 553 33.88 -9.40 -31.87
C TYR A 553 33.27 -8.28 -32.72
N ILE A 554 33.51 -7.02 -32.31
CA ILE A 554 34.62 -6.22 -32.84
C ILE A 554 35.33 -5.54 -31.68
N LYS A 555 36.64 -5.83 -31.58
CA LYS A 555 37.61 -5.11 -30.75
C LYS A 555 37.61 -3.65 -31.18
N GLN A 556 37.41 -2.74 -30.23
CA GLN A 556 37.72 -1.32 -30.32
C GLN A 556 38.72 -1.01 -31.44
N VAL A 557 38.26 -0.36 -32.52
CA VAL A 557 39.17 0.24 -33.51
C VAL A 557 39.53 1.62 -32.98
N VAL A 558 40.48 1.70 -32.03
CA VAL A 558 41.24 2.96 -31.89
C VAL A 558 42.31 2.93 -32.93
N GLY A 559 41.98 3.45 -34.10
CA GLY A 559 42.95 3.81 -35.10
C GLY A 559 42.69 5.24 -35.52
N GLU A 560 43.52 6.17 -35.06
CA GLU A 560 43.86 7.27 -35.95
C GLU A 560 44.52 6.62 -37.18
N GLN A 561 43.81 6.66 -38.31
CA GLN A 561 44.26 6.37 -39.67
C GLN A 561 44.46 4.90 -40.12
N SER A 562 43.69 4.57 -41.16
CA SER A 562 44.03 3.82 -42.39
C SER A 562 44.02 2.27 -42.46
N SER A 563 43.01 1.77 -43.19
CA SER A 563 43.04 0.69 -44.22
C SER A 563 43.59 -0.71 -43.87
N SER A 564 42.71 -1.71 -43.74
CA SER A 564 42.99 -3.13 -44.08
C SER A 564 41.69 -3.94 -44.22
N SER A 565 41.55 -4.75 -45.28
CA SER A 565 40.34 -5.54 -45.64
C SER A 565 40.68 -7.03 -45.87
N ILE A 566 39.85 -7.97 -45.40
CA ILE A 566 40.05 -9.44 -45.52
C ILE A 566 39.21 -10.06 -46.66
N LYS A 567 39.74 -11.06 -47.39
CA LYS A 567 39.10 -11.76 -48.56
C LYS A 567 39.38 -13.29 -48.59
N PHE A 568 38.49 -14.10 -49.18
CA PHE A 568 38.56 -15.59 -49.22
C PHE A 568 38.70 -16.16 -50.66
N ILE A 569 39.59 -17.16 -50.91
CA ILE A 569 39.69 -17.91 -52.19
C ILE A 569 40.03 -19.41 -51.96
N SER A 570 39.33 -20.32 -52.64
CA SER A 570 39.64 -21.77 -52.82
C SER A 570 39.85 -22.61 -51.55
N GLY A 571 38.98 -22.44 -50.55
CA GLY A 571 38.88 -23.38 -49.43
C GLY A 571 40.03 -23.36 -48.43
N SER A 572 40.98 -22.42 -48.56
CA SER A 572 42.00 -22.15 -47.56
C SER A 572 42.00 -20.68 -47.21
N LEU A 573 41.94 -20.39 -45.90
CA LEU A 573 42.04 -19.04 -45.39
C LEU A 573 43.50 -18.63 -45.28
N ILE A 574 43.88 -17.53 -45.92
CA ILE A 574 45.17 -16.89 -45.73
C ILE A 574 44.90 -15.42 -45.38
N GLY A 575 45.04 -15.08 -44.10
CA GLY A 575 44.93 -13.72 -43.61
C GLY A 575 46.16 -13.36 -42.78
N ASP A 576 46.71 -12.17 -43.00
CA ASP A 576 47.80 -11.65 -42.18
C ASP A 576 47.26 -11.21 -40.82
N ILE A 577 47.79 -11.84 -39.76
CA ILE A 577 47.39 -11.55 -38.39
C ILE A 577 48.34 -10.47 -37.85
N GLY A 578 47.87 -9.22 -37.88
CA GLY A 578 48.38 -8.18 -37.01
C GLY A 578 47.87 -8.43 -35.58
N SER A 579 48.70 -9.08 -34.77
CA SER A 579 48.70 -9.33 -33.30
C SER A 579 47.41 -9.57 -32.51
N THR A 580 46.19 -9.37 -33.02
CA THR A 580 45.05 -9.11 -32.13
C THR A 580 43.65 -9.45 -32.64
N LEU A 581 43.46 -10.36 -33.62
CA LEU A 581 42.12 -10.81 -34.07
C LEU A 581 42.06 -12.34 -34.34
N GLY A 582 40.99 -13.00 -33.89
CA GLY A 582 40.70 -14.43 -34.14
C GLY A 582 39.82 -14.68 -35.38
N PHE A 583 39.80 -15.92 -35.89
CA PHE A 583 39.13 -16.34 -37.13
C PHE A 583 38.58 -17.78 -37.04
N THR A 584 37.43 -18.12 -37.68
CA THR A 584 36.75 -19.45 -37.64
C THR A 584 36.78 -20.20 -38.98
N ILE A 585 37.22 -21.47 -38.99
CA ILE A 585 37.34 -22.34 -40.18
C ILE A 585 36.29 -23.48 -40.14
N GLY A 586 35.73 -23.87 -41.29
CA GLY A 586 34.77 -24.98 -41.45
C GLY A 586 35.38 -26.39 -41.52
N ARG A 587 34.71 -27.34 -42.20
CA ARG A 587 34.99 -28.81 -42.15
C ARG A 587 36.37 -29.21 -42.71
N VAL A 588 37.06 -30.12 -42.02
CA VAL A 588 38.43 -30.58 -42.33
C VAL A 588 38.50 -32.12 -42.32
N ASP A 589 39.18 -32.74 -43.29
CA ASP A 589 39.31 -34.20 -43.47
C ASP A 589 40.31 -34.86 -42.49
N GLU A 590 40.14 -36.16 -42.22
CA GLU A 590 40.96 -36.92 -41.25
C GLU A 590 42.45 -36.96 -41.66
N GLY A 591 43.33 -36.51 -40.75
CA GLY A 591 44.77 -36.41 -40.98
C GLY A 591 45.28 -35.07 -41.53
N ALA A 592 44.40 -34.11 -41.84
CA ALA A 592 44.78 -32.77 -42.31
C ALA A 592 45.32 -31.86 -41.18
N TYR A 593 46.06 -30.80 -41.57
CA TYR A 593 46.73 -29.86 -40.67
C TYR A 593 46.22 -28.42 -40.84
N ILE A 594 46.05 -27.71 -39.72
CA ILE A 594 45.71 -26.27 -39.67
C ILE A 594 46.92 -25.51 -39.08
N PHE A 595 47.33 -24.41 -39.72
CA PHE A 595 48.54 -23.64 -39.37
C PHE A 595 48.21 -22.18 -38.98
N PHE A 596 48.93 -21.63 -38.00
CA PHE A 596 48.81 -20.23 -37.54
C PHE A 596 50.15 -19.48 -37.65
N ARG A 597 50.16 -18.19 -38.01
CA ARG A 597 51.37 -17.34 -38.15
C ARG A 597 51.27 -16.06 -37.31
N THR A 598 52.40 -15.54 -36.83
CA THR A 598 52.56 -14.14 -36.41
C THR A 598 53.38 -13.39 -37.47
N SER A 599 53.03 -12.13 -37.73
CA SER A 599 53.52 -11.30 -38.83
C SER A 599 55.04 -11.30 -39.04
N GLY A 600 55.49 -11.46 -40.30
CA GLY A 600 56.79 -10.90 -40.74
C GLY A 600 57.76 -11.78 -41.55
N GLY A 601 57.46 -13.02 -41.93
CA GLY A 601 58.42 -13.87 -42.65
C GLY A 601 57.83 -14.68 -43.81
N VAL A 602 58.41 -14.56 -45.00
CA VAL A 602 58.21 -15.48 -46.13
C VAL A 602 58.89 -16.82 -45.79
N ILE A 603 58.23 -17.97 -46.03
CA ILE A 603 58.88 -19.29 -45.96
C ILE A 603 58.77 -19.91 -47.34
N SER A 604 59.93 -20.09 -47.98
CA SER A 604 60.16 -21.14 -48.97
C SER A 604 60.22 -22.48 -48.23
N GLU A 605 59.54 -23.52 -48.72
CA GLU A 605 59.62 -24.88 -48.18
C GLU A 605 61.09 -25.32 -47.95
N PRO A 606 61.44 -26.11 -46.91
CA PRO A 606 60.60 -27.04 -46.13
C PRO A 606 60.88 -27.00 -44.61
N GLU A 607 60.43 -25.98 -43.88
CA GLU A 607 60.35 -26.04 -42.41
C GLU A 607 58.90 -25.89 -41.93
N MET A 608 58.38 -26.94 -41.29
CA MET A 608 57.01 -26.95 -40.78
C MET A 608 56.83 -25.99 -39.57
N PRO A 609 55.68 -25.29 -39.43
CA PRO A 609 55.48 -24.33 -38.34
C PRO A 609 55.34 -25.00 -36.95
N ARG A 610 55.80 -24.31 -35.90
CA ARG A 610 55.88 -24.81 -34.51
C ARG A 610 54.54 -24.88 -33.73
N LYS A 611 53.41 -24.42 -34.29
CA LYS A 611 52.08 -24.49 -33.64
C LYS A 611 51.11 -25.23 -34.56
N ARG A 612 50.51 -26.33 -34.08
CA ARG A 612 49.65 -27.21 -34.92
C ARG A 612 48.54 -27.90 -34.12
N MET A 613 47.43 -28.15 -34.81
CA MET A 613 46.30 -28.96 -34.35
C MET A 613 46.16 -30.18 -35.27
N LYS A 614 46.00 -31.39 -34.70
CA LYS A 614 45.86 -32.64 -35.45
C LYS A 614 44.72 -33.50 -34.89
N ILE A 615 43.90 -34.02 -35.80
CA ILE A 615 42.67 -34.78 -35.49
C ILE A 615 42.93 -36.28 -35.74
N PHE A 616 42.58 -37.14 -34.77
CA PHE A 616 42.63 -38.60 -34.86
C PHE A 616 41.26 -39.24 -34.55
N ALA A 617 41.13 -40.54 -34.83
CA ALA A 617 39.86 -41.28 -34.74
C ALA A 617 39.24 -41.30 -33.33
N ASP A 618 40.05 -41.27 -32.27
CA ASP A 618 39.62 -41.41 -30.87
C ASP A 618 40.04 -40.24 -29.98
N ARG A 619 40.86 -39.31 -30.50
CA ARG A 619 41.30 -38.12 -29.76
C ARG A 619 41.70 -36.94 -30.65
N LEU A 620 41.72 -35.74 -30.07
CA LEU A 620 42.22 -34.52 -30.68
C LEU A 620 43.53 -34.08 -29.99
N ASP A 621 44.60 -33.87 -30.76
CA ASP A 621 45.88 -33.40 -30.21
C ASP A 621 46.18 -31.95 -30.66
N ILE A 622 46.39 -31.08 -29.68
CA ILE A 622 46.75 -29.67 -29.88
C ILE A 622 48.13 -29.44 -29.25
N SER A 623 49.04 -28.78 -29.97
CA SER A 623 50.41 -28.57 -29.48
C SER A 623 50.93 -27.16 -29.79
N GLY A 624 51.54 -26.54 -28.78
CA GLY A 624 52.20 -25.23 -28.89
C GLY A 624 51.28 -24.00 -28.72
N ILE A 625 50.15 -24.14 -28.02
CA ILE A 625 49.24 -23.04 -27.70
C ILE A 625 49.13 -22.90 -26.18
N ASP A 626 49.23 -21.67 -25.67
CA ASP A 626 49.42 -21.39 -24.25
C ASP A 626 48.11 -21.15 -23.48
N GLN A 627 46.92 -21.33 -24.09
CA GLN A 627 45.62 -21.32 -23.39
C GLN A 627 44.62 -22.39 -23.91
N SER A 628 43.79 -22.91 -23.00
CA SER A 628 43.01 -24.16 -23.10
C SER A 628 41.84 -24.13 -24.11
N PRO A 629 41.65 -25.18 -24.93
CA PRO A 629 40.57 -25.25 -25.92
C PRO A 629 39.27 -25.86 -25.35
N VAL A 630 38.09 -25.43 -25.86
CA VAL A 630 36.76 -26.02 -25.53
C VAL A 630 36.38 -27.09 -26.57
N ILE A 631 35.85 -28.24 -26.11
CA ILE A 631 35.63 -29.46 -26.93
C ILE A 631 34.26 -30.10 -26.59
N TYR A 632 33.57 -30.68 -27.57
CA TYR A 632 32.27 -31.36 -27.41
C TYR A 632 32.38 -32.86 -27.75
N PHE A 633 31.66 -33.75 -27.06
CA PHE A 633 31.64 -35.20 -27.32
C PHE A 633 30.26 -35.85 -27.12
N ASP A 634 29.85 -36.71 -28.08
CA ASP A 634 28.61 -37.51 -28.09
C ASP A 634 27.32 -36.72 -27.80
N GLY A 635 27.20 -35.55 -28.42
CA GLY A 635 26.05 -34.65 -28.27
C GLY A 635 26.03 -33.90 -26.92
N TYR A 636 26.89 -34.24 -25.99
CA TYR A 636 27.07 -33.53 -24.73
C TYR A 636 28.23 -32.54 -24.83
N ARG A 637 27.92 -31.30 -24.47
CA ARG A 637 28.89 -30.23 -24.36
C ARG A 637 29.73 -30.46 -23.12
N PHE A 638 31.02 -30.71 -23.30
CA PHE A 638 32.02 -30.42 -22.27
C PHE A 638 32.41 -28.95 -22.43
N SER A 639 31.52 -28.09 -21.96
CA SER A 639 31.89 -26.70 -21.79
C SER A 639 31.99 -26.36 -20.34
N ASP A 640 32.83 -25.37 -20.13
CA ASP A 640 32.60 -24.28 -19.21
C ASP A 640 31.07 -24.03 -18.99
N PRO A 641 30.57 -23.80 -17.76
CA PRO A 641 29.14 -23.84 -17.38
C PRO A 641 28.24 -22.79 -18.03
N SER A 642 28.68 -22.05 -19.04
CA SER A 642 28.17 -20.74 -19.37
C SER A 642 26.99 -20.67 -20.34
N SER A 643 26.37 -21.76 -20.83
CA SER A 643 25.16 -21.56 -21.65
C SER A 643 24.21 -22.76 -21.84
N THR A 644 23.41 -23.09 -20.82
CA THR A 644 22.03 -23.51 -21.10
C THR A 644 21.09 -22.83 -20.12
N THR A 645 20.18 -22.05 -20.67
CA THR A 645 19.03 -21.44 -20.01
C THR A 645 18.18 -22.53 -19.38
N ASP A 646 18.06 -22.43 -18.07
CA ASP A 646 17.17 -23.17 -17.18
C ASP A 646 17.36 -24.70 -17.09
N THR A 647 17.82 -25.13 -15.92
CA THR A 647 18.03 -26.55 -15.60
C THR A 647 17.23 -26.94 -14.37
N TRP A 648 15.90 -26.92 -14.47
CA TRP A 648 15.04 -27.48 -13.44
C TRP A 648 15.40 -28.96 -13.20
N GLY A 649 15.82 -29.29 -11.98
CA GLY A 649 16.20 -30.66 -11.59
C GLY A 649 17.66 -31.05 -11.83
N THR A 650 18.53 -30.13 -12.27
CA THR A 650 19.97 -30.40 -12.29
C THR A 650 20.57 -30.16 -10.91
N ILE A 651 21.00 -31.25 -10.27
CA ILE A 651 21.75 -31.18 -9.01
C ILE A 651 23.10 -30.53 -9.34
N PRO A 652 23.42 -29.33 -8.79
CA PRO A 652 24.74 -28.74 -8.97
C PRO A 652 25.79 -29.73 -8.47
N ARG A 653 26.70 -30.14 -9.36
CA ARG A 653 27.75 -31.10 -9.01
C ARG A 653 28.95 -30.34 -8.47
N ILE A 654 29.21 -30.50 -7.17
CA ILE A 654 30.45 -30.08 -6.54
C ILE A 654 31.60 -30.88 -7.17
N GLY A 655 32.60 -30.19 -7.72
CA GLY A 655 33.82 -30.79 -8.25
C GLY A 655 34.48 -31.66 -7.18
N LYS A 656 34.74 -32.93 -7.49
CA LYS A 656 35.18 -33.94 -6.50
C LYS A 656 36.58 -33.69 -5.89
N ASN A 657 37.30 -32.65 -6.34
CA ASN A 657 38.70 -32.40 -5.97
C ASN A 657 38.97 -31.07 -5.25
N ASP A 658 38.06 -30.10 -5.28
CA ASP A 658 38.25 -28.76 -4.68
C ASP A 658 37.04 -28.25 -3.89
N GLY A 659 35.87 -28.88 -4.00
CA GLY A 659 34.72 -28.55 -3.17
C GLY A 659 34.03 -27.24 -3.54
N VAL A 660 34.39 -26.62 -4.67
CA VAL A 660 33.84 -25.33 -5.11
C VAL A 660 32.61 -25.56 -6.00
N MET A 661 31.57 -24.77 -5.77
CA MET A 661 30.33 -24.76 -6.55
C MET A 661 30.25 -23.42 -7.29
N GLU A 662 30.57 -23.42 -8.58
CA GLU A 662 30.40 -22.25 -9.46
C GLU A 662 28.99 -22.30 -10.07
N VAL A 663 28.04 -21.63 -9.42
CA VAL A 663 26.75 -21.28 -10.03
C VAL A 663 26.93 -19.92 -10.70
N GLY A 664 26.23 -19.67 -11.81
CA GLY A 664 26.37 -18.44 -12.63
C GLY A 664 26.18 -17.12 -11.86
N LYS A 665 26.11 -16.00 -12.61
CA LYS A 665 26.11 -14.60 -12.08
C LYS A 665 25.20 -14.40 -10.85
N TYR A 666 24.05 -15.09 -10.79
CA TYR A 666 23.08 -14.99 -9.71
C TYR A 666 22.44 -16.34 -9.34
N ILE A 667 21.88 -16.42 -8.13
CA ILE A 667 20.96 -17.46 -7.66
C ILE A 667 19.60 -16.81 -7.44
N ASP A 668 18.59 -17.27 -8.18
CA ASP A 668 17.24 -16.78 -8.05
C ASP A 668 16.35 -17.71 -7.24
N PHE A 669 15.48 -17.12 -6.42
CA PHE A 669 14.45 -17.78 -5.65
C PHE A 669 13.09 -17.33 -6.19
N HIS A 670 12.31 -18.29 -6.68
CA HIS A 670 11.03 -18.05 -7.35
C HIS A 670 9.95 -18.97 -6.79
N ASN A 671 8.69 -18.58 -6.95
CA ASN A 671 7.55 -19.45 -6.76
C ASN A 671 7.53 -20.60 -7.80
N SER A 672 6.90 -21.73 -7.46
CA SER A 672 6.90 -22.95 -8.28
C SER A 672 5.92 -22.89 -9.45
N ASP A 673 5.93 -21.81 -10.23
CA ASP A 673 4.96 -21.54 -11.31
C ASP A 673 5.51 -21.80 -12.72
N GLY A 674 6.79 -22.16 -12.85
CA GLY A 674 7.38 -22.51 -14.14
C GLY A 674 8.06 -21.35 -14.86
N SER A 675 7.99 -20.13 -14.32
CA SER A 675 8.57 -18.94 -14.94
C SER A 675 10.05 -18.75 -14.54
N THR A 676 10.86 -18.25 -15.47
CA THR A 676 12.30 -17.98 -15.28
C THR A 676 12.62 -16.48 -15.37
N SER A 677 11.59 -15.65 -15.59
CA SER A 677 11.69 -14.22 -15.82
C SER A 677 11.41 -13.35 -14.58
N ASP A 678 10.91 -13.94 -13.50
CA ASP A 678 10.53 -13.30 -12.25
C ASP A 678 11.27 -13.97 -11.10
N TYR A 679 11.80 -13.18 -10.16
CA TYR A 679 12.33 -13.65 -8.88
C TYR A 679 11.72 -12.92 -7.71
N ASP A 680 11.43 -13.66 -6.65
CA ASP A 680 11.02 -13.11 -5.36
C ASP A 680 12.24 -12.59 -4.59
N ALA A 681 13.37 -13.30 -4.71
CA ALA A 681 14.67 -12.85 -4.19
C ALA A 681 15.81 -13.36 -5.09
N ARG A 682 16.85 -12.55 -5.26
CA ARG A 682 18.06 -12.88 -6.02
C ARG A 682 19.29 -12.63 -5.17
N LEU A 683 20.18 -13.62 -5.10
CA LEU A 683 21.53 -13.48 -4.57
C LEU A 683 22.49 -13.32 -5.74
N ASN A 684 23.07 -12.13 -5.92
CA ASN A 684 23.94 -11.79 -7.05
C ASN A 684 25.25 -11.17 -6.56
N CYS A 685 26.35 -11.42 -7.27
CA CYS A 685 27.61 -10.72 -7.04
C CYS A 685 27.73 -9.55 -8.02
N VAL A 686 27.70 -8.32 -7.52
CA VAL A 686 27.93 -7.09 -8.31
C VAL A 686 29.30 -6.53 -7.91
N GLY A 687 30.27 -6.64 -8.81
CA GLY A 687 31.67 -6.31 -8.52
C GLY A 687 32.24 -7.17 -7.39
N ASN A 688 32.60 -6.53 -6.26
CA ASN A 688 33.10 -7.19 -5.05
C ASN A 688 32.02 -7.30 -3.95
N THR A 689 30.77 -6.96 -4.25
CA THR A 689 29.66 -6.91 -3.29
C THR A 689 28.68 -8.03 -3.57
N LEU A 690 28.34 -8.80 -2.54
CA LEU A 690 27.23 -9.74 -2.60
C LEU A 690 25.92 -8.98 -2.29
N VAL A 691 25.02 -8.93 -3.26
CA VAL A 691 23.75 -8.23 -3.20
C VAL A 691 22.61 -9.24 -3.09
N LEU A 692 21.74 -9.06 -2.10
CA LEU A 692 20.45 -9.75 -2.02
C LEU A 692 19.35 -8.74 -2.37
N THR A 693 18.56 -9.02 -3.41
CA THR A 693 17.49 -8.10 -3.86
C THR A 693 16.20 -8.23 -3.03
N GLY A 694 16.08 -9.27 -2.21
CA GLY A 694 14.98 -9.48 -1.27
C GLY A 694 15.37 -9.19 0.18
N GLY A 695 14.42 -9.36 1.10
CA GLY A 695 14.68 -9.22 2.54
C GLY A 695 15.62 -10.31 3.07
N LEU A 696 16.54 -9.94 3.97
CA LEU A 696 17.41 -10.88 4.67
C LEU A 696 17.00 -11.01 6.15
N SER A 697 16.35 -12.12 6.50
CA SER A 697 16.07 -12.48 7.90
C SER A 697 17.17 -13.40 8.43
N VAL A 698 17.92 -12.97 9.44
CA VAL A 698 19.04 -13.72 10.04
C VAL A 698 18.68 -14.16 11.46
N SER A 699 18.62 -15.47 11.70
CA SER A 699 18.44 -16.03 13.07
C SER A 699 19.77 -16.18 13.83
N GLY A 700 20.90 -16.07 13.12
CA GLY A 700 22.26 -16.14 13.65
C GLY A 700 22.91 -14.76 13.87
N THR A 701 24.24 -14.73 13.96
CA THR A 701 25.00 -13.49 14.19
C THR A 701 25.25 -12.71 12.89
N LYS A 702 25.17 -11.37 12.95
CA LYS A 702 25.53 -10.46 11.85
C LYS A 702 26.81 -9.73 12.21
N ASN A 703 27.93 -10.17 11.61
CA ASN A 703 29.26 -9.66 11.93
C ASN A 703 29.97 -9.09 10.69
N ARG A 704 30.74 -8.02 10.89
CA ARG A 704 31.76 -7.59 9.93
C ARG A 704 33.13 -8.12 10.37
N ILE A 705 33.88 -8.68 9.44
CA ILE A 705 35.25 -9.15 9.70
C ILE A 705 36.28 -8.06 9.38
N VAL A 706 37.28 -7.93 10.24
CA VAL A 706 38.39 -6.98 10.07
C VAL A 706 39.71 -7.69 10.26
N GLN A 707 40.61 -7.51 9.30
CA GLN A 707 42.01 -7.92 9.44
C GLN A 707 42.74 -6.89 10.31
N THR A 708 43.10 -7.32 11.52
CA THR A 708 43.96 -6.54 12.42
C THR A 708 45.44 -6.79 12.09
N GLU A 709 46.31 -5.88 12.50
CA GLU A 709 47.75 -5.95 12.27
C GLU A 709 48.41 -7.02 13.17
N HIS A 710 48.02 -7.05 14.45
CA HIS A 710 48.67 -7.91 15.44
C HIS A 710 47.80 -9.06 15.96
N TYR A 711 46.47 -8.99 15.76
CA TYR A 711 45.54 -9.95 16.35
C TYR A 711 44.87 -10.87 15.30
N GLY A 712 45.21 -10.77 14.01
CA GLY A 712 44.57 -11.56 12.97
C GLY A 712 43.14 -11.10 12.64
N ILE A 713 42.26 -12.00 12.21
CA ILE A 713 40.90 -11.64 11.80
C ILE A 713 39.98 -11.53 13.03
N ARG A 714 39.22 -10.45 13.12
CA ARG A 714 38.21 -10.22 14.18
C ARG A 714 36.83 -10.03 13.58
N ALA A 715 35.84 -10.73 14.14
CA ALA A 715 34.43 -10.54 13.82
C ALA A 715 33.84 -9.58 14.85
N LEU A 716 33.23 -8.48 14.38
CA LEU A 716 32.55 -7.50 15.23
C LEU A 716 31.07 -7.49 14.88
N SER A 717 30.21 -7.59 15.89
CA SER A 717 28.76 -7.49 15.73
C SER A 717 28.40 -6.14 15.10
N ALA A 718 27.61 -6.18 14.03
CA ALA A 718 27.24 -5.00 13.28
C ALA A 718 25.82 -4.52 13.67
N TYR A 719 25.68 -3.21 13.90
CA TYR A 719 24.39 -2.52 13.99
C TYR A 719 24.35 -1.38 12.96
N GLU A 720 23.19 -1.14 12.34
CA GLU A 720 23.06 -0.26 11.18
C GLU A 720 23.10 1.22 11.56
N THR A 721 23.96 2.00 10.89
CA THR A 721 24.09 3.45 11.10
C THR A 721 24.36 4.13 9.76
N ALA A 722 23.92 5.39 9.60
CA ALA A 722 24.15 6.18 8.38
C ALA A 722 25.63 6.37 8.01
N THR A 723 26.53 6.15 8.96
CA THR A 723 27.99 6.19 8.80
C THR A 723 28.55 4.95 9.50
N PRO A 724 29.43 4.16 8.87
CA PRO A 724 29.89 2.89 9.41
C PRO A 724 30.77 3.10 10.64
N TYR A 725 30.21 2.90 11.83
CA TYR A 725 30.92 2.89 13.10
C TYR A 725 31.10 1.45 13.64
N PHE A 726 32.13 1.25 14.46
CA PHE A 726 32.13 0.19 15.47
C PHE A 726 31.99 0.81 16.84
N GLY A 727 31.26 0.12 17.71
CA GLY A 727 31.04 0.52 19.08
C GLY A 727 31.60 -0.47 20.08
N ASP A 728 32.00 0.05 21.23
CA ASP A 728 32.26 -0.74 22.44
C ASP A 728 31.55 -0.07 23.62
N ILE A 729 31.00 -0.87 24.53
CA ILE A 729 30.18 -0.40 25.64
C ILE A 729 30.79 -0.96 26.93
N GLY A 730 30.96 -0.08 27.91
CA GLY A 730 31.46 -0.48 29.22
C GLY A 730 30.96 0.45 30.31
N SER A 731 31.44 0.22 31.52
CA SER A 731 31.12 1.02 32.69
C SER A 731 32.37 1.34 33.50
N GLY A 732 32.27 2.38 34.33
CA GLY A 732 33.37 2.86 35.15
C GLY A 732 32.89 3.62 36.39
N LYS A 733 33.84 3.94 37.25
CA LYS A 733 33.59 4.73 38.46
C LYS A 733 34.74 5.69 38.70
N THR A 734 34.44 6.97 38.86
CA THR A 734 35.42 8.00 39.23
C THR A 734 35.97 7.76 40.62
N ASP A 735 37.23 8.06 40.85
CA ASP A 735 37.90 7.92 42.15
C ASP A 735 37.57 9.06 43.13
N GLU A 736 38.32 9.13 44.22
CA GLU A 736 38.24 10.20 45.23
C GLU A 736 38.66 11.59 44.73
N ASN A 737 39.31 11.66 43.57
CA ASN A 737 39.68 12.90 42.88
C ASN A 737 38.69 13.25 41.75
N GLY A 738 37.69 12.40 41.51
CA GLY A 738 36.69 12.60 40.46
C GLY A 738 37.17 12.18 39.08
N GLU A 739 38.20 11.34 38.99
CA GLU A 739 38.77 10.88 37.71
C GLU A 739 38.64 9.35 37.56
N CYS A 740 38.38 8.88 36.34
CA CYS A 740 38.41 7.47 35.98
C CYS A 740 39.09 7.32 34.62
N ARG A 741 40.19 6.56 34.55
CA ARG A 741 40.85 6.25 33.29
C ARG A 741 40.27 4.96 32.70
N ILE A 742 39.84 5.03 31.44
CA ILE A 742 39.41 3.88 30.66
C ILE A 742 40.37 3.70 29.50
N ASP A 743 41.11 2.58 29.51
CA ASP A 743 41.96 2.18 28.40
C ASP A 743 41.13 1.44 27.36
N ILE A 744 41.25 1.83 26.08
CA ILE A 744 40.55 1.17 24.98
C ILE A 744 41.35 -0.06 24.60
N GLU A 745 40.68 -1.20 24.41
CA GLU A 745 41.39 -2.43 24.08
C GLU A 745 42.22 -2.28 22.79
N PRO A 746 43.52 -2.64 22.80
CA PRO A 746 44.38 -2.51 21.63
C PRO A 746 43.84 -3.23 20.38
N ILE A 747 43.16 -4.36 20.59
CA ILE A 747 42.52 -5.13 19.53
C ILE A 747 41.39 -4.37 18.85
N PHE A 748 40.59 -3.60 19.61
CA PHE A 748 39.49 -2.79 19.10
C PHE A 748 40.02 -1.57 18.36
N LEU A 749 41.06 -0.93 18.88
CA LEU A 749 41.73 0.21 18.22
C LEU A 749 42.26 -0.14 16.82
N GLU A 750 42.67 -1.38 16.58
CA GLU A 750 43.09 -1.83 15.24
C GLU A 750 41.93 -2.01 14.25
N THR A 751 40.68 -2.00 14.72
CA THR A 751 39.46 -2.17 13.91
C THR A 751 38.78 -0.87 13.49
N ILE A 752 39.14 0.24 14.15
CA ILE A 752 38.61 1.58 13.89
C ILE A 752 39.69 2.54 13.39
N GLU A 753 39.28 3.68 12.85
CA GLU A 753 40.16 4.82 12.64
C GLU A 753 40.61 5.43 13.97
N LYS A 754 41.76 6.11 13.96
CA LYS A 754 42.37 6.67 15.18
C LYS A 754 41.51 7.64 15.98
N ASP A 755 40.52 8.28 15.35
CA ASP A 755 39.59 9.21 16.02
C ASP A 755 38.30 8.49 16.41
N TYR A 756 37.88 8.69 17.66
CA TYR A 756 36.72 8.05 18.26
C TYR A 756 35.91 9.05 19.08
N LYS A 757 34.63 8.73 19.28
CA LYS A 757 33.68 9.48 20.09
C LYS A 757 33.46 8.73 21.39
N VAL A 758 33.22 9.47 22.48
CA VAL A 758 32.87 8.92 23.78
C VAL A 758 31.55 9.54 24.20
N PHE A 759 30.58 8.70 24.51
CA PHE A 759 29.31 9.06 25.10
C PHE A 759 29.31 8.54 26.53
N ILE A 760 28.97 9.39 27.49
CA ILE A 760 28.98 9.04 28.91
C ILE A 760 27.59 9.27 29.47
N GLN A 761 27.05 8.28 30.16
CA GLN A 761 25.82 8.36 30.91
C GLN A 761 26.14 8.24 32.40
N PRO A 762 25.98 9.30 33.22
CA PRO A 762 26.11 9.19 34.66
C PRO A 762 24.98 8.31 35.24
N CYS A 763 25.35 7.37 36.11
CA CYS A 763 24.42 6.46 36.82
C CYS A 763 24.08 6.99 38.22
N GLY A 764 24.00 8.31 38.36
CA GLY A 764 23.75 9.01 39.61
C GLY A 764 23.78 10.53 39.43
N ILE A 765 23.60 11.25 40.53
CA ILE A 765 23.56 12.72 40.51
C ILE A 765 24.98 13.27 40.37
N GLY A 766 25.28 13.85 39.22
CA GLY A 766 26.52 14.56 38.95
C GLY A 766 26.73 14.80 37.46
N SER A 767 27.69 15.67 37.14
CA SER A 767 28.12 15.87 35.75
C SER A 767 29.45 15.18 35.53
N LEU A 768 29.59 14.55 34.37
CA LEU A 768 30.81 13.89 33.90
C LEU A 768 31.14 14.40 32.50
N TYR A 769 32.42 14.45 32.16
CA TYR A 769 32.90 14.68 30.80
C TYR A 769 34.12 13.82 30.51
N ALA A 770 34.38 13.55 29.23
CA ALA A 770 35.51 12.75 28.79
C ALA A 770 36.64 13.64 28.23
N GLU A 771 37.86 13.43 28.69
CA GLU A 771 39.08 13.91 28.03
C GLU A 771 39.68 12.77 27.20
N LYS A 772 39.71 12.94 25.86
CA LYS A 772 40.18 11.90 24.93
C LYS A 772 41.69 11.98 24.70
N HIS A 773 42.34 10.82 24.63
CA HIS A 773 43.75 10.66 24.26
C HIS A 773 43.92 9.55 23.20
N GLU A 774 45.13 9.34 22.67
CA GLU A 774 45.36 8.21 21.76
C GLU A 774 45.30 6.89 22.57
N GLY A 775 44.26 6.09 22.33
CA GLY A 775 44.09 4.75 22.91
C GLY A 775 43.47 4.68 24.31
N PHE A 776 43.11 5.81 24.93
CA PHE A 776 42.43 5.84 26.23
C PHE A 776 41.71 7.17 26.43
N PHE A 777 40.76 7.22 27.34
CA PHE A 777 40.14 8.47 27.77
C PHE A 777 40.02 8.54 29.29
N ILE A 778 39.95 9.76 29.82
CA ILE A 778 39.77 10.01 31.25
C ILE A 778 38.41 10.66 31.44
N VAL A 779 37.55 10.00 32.21
CA VAL A 779 36.28 10.56 32.67
C VAL A 779 36.53 11.39 33.90
N LYS A 780 36.08 12.65 33.89
CA LYS A 780 36.26 13.60 34.99
C LYS A 780 34.92 14.16 35.44
N GLY A 781 34.74 14.35 36.74
CA GLY A 781 33.55 15.00 37.30
C GLY A 781 33.31 14.68 38.77
N ALA A 782 32.05 14.36 39.12
CA ALA A 782 31.68 14.07 40.51
C ALA A 782 32.45 12.85 41.07
N VAL A 783 32.94 12.95 42.31
CA VAL A 783 33.73 11.90 42.98
C VAL A 783 32.89 10.63 43.23
N ASN A 784 33.51 9.45 43.13
CA ASN A 784 32.85 8.16 43.38
C ASN A 784 31.52 7.93 42.60
N LEU A 785 31.32 8.60 41.46
CA LEU A 785 30.15 8.43 40.60
C LEU A 785 30.36 7.28 39.60
N GLU A 786 29.39 6.38 39.56
CA GLU A 786 29.30 5.31 38.55
C GLU A 786 28.73 5.86 37.25
N PHE A 787 29.22 5.34 36.13
CA PHE A 787 28.80 5.76 34.80
C PHE A 787 28.92 4.61 33.81
N ASP A 788 28.08 4.66 32.79
CA ASP A 788 28.21 3.85 31.58
C ASP A 788 28.80 4.70 30.46
N PHE A 789 29.52 4.05 29.55
CA PHE A 789 30.10 4.71 28.38
C PHE A 789 29.89 3.89 27.12
N GLU A 790 29.75 4.60 26.00
CA GLU A 790 29.82 4.03 24.66
C GLU A 790 30.93 4.74 23.87
N ILE A 791 31.78 3.95 23.23
CA ILE A 791 32.79 4.45 22.30
C ILE A 791 32.28 4.23 20.89
N LYS A 792 32.40 5.22 19.99
CA LYS A 792 32.16 5.02 18.55
C LYS A 792 33.35 5.46 17.73
N GLY A 793 33.99 4.53 17.05
CA GLY A 793 35.08 4.79 16.10
C GLY A 793 34.63 4.50 14.67
N TYR A 794 35.04 5.33 13.71
CA TYR A 794 34.78 5.04 12.29
C TYR A 794 35.41 3.69 11.96
N GLN A 795 34.70 2.83 11.23
CA GLN A 795 35.29 1.58 10.79
C GLN A 795 36.53 1.86 9.93
N LYS A 796 37.62 1.13 10.19
CA LYS A 796 38.89 1.32 9.49
C LYS A 796 38.72 1.24 7.97
N GLY A 797 39.10 2.29 7.26
CA GLY A 797 38.97 2.44 5.80
C GLY A 797 37.67 3.07 5.30
N TYR A 798 36.72 3.44 6.20
CA TYR A 798 35.38 3.92 5.82
C TYR A 798 35.03 5.28 6.41
N LYS A 799 36.03 6.06 6.84
CA LYS A 799 35.83 7.38 7.47
C LYS A 799 34.99 8.35 6.63
N ASP A 800 35.20 8.32 5.32
CA ASP A 800 34.56 9.22 4.35
C ASP A 800 33.28 8.61 3.74
N THR A 801 32.83 7.47 4.26
CA THR A 801 31.61 6.79 3.81
C THR A 801 30.43 7.25 4.66
N ARG A 802 29.41 7.83 4.01
CA ARG A 802 28.15 8.19 4.65
C ARG A 802 27.04 8.20 3.62
N LEU A 803 25.95 7.47 3.88
CA LEU A 803 24.77 7.41 3.01
C LEU A 803 25.18 7.29 1.52
N THR A 804 26.13 6.41 1.23
CA THR A 804 26.66 6.25 -0.13
C THR A 804 25.49 5.92 -1.05
N GLU A 805 25.39 6.66 -2.14
CA GLU A 805 24.36 6.44 -3.14
C GLU A 805 24.42 4.98 -3.61
N TYR A 806 23.28 4.29 -3.49
CA TYR A 806 23.15 2.96 -4.06
C TYR A 806 23.04 3.13 -5.56
N ILE A 807 24.17 2.94 -6.25
CA ILE A 807 24.22 2.92 -7.71
C ILE A 807 23.90 1.49 -8.12
N GLU A 808 22.69 1.26 -8.63
CA GLU A 808 22.42 0.08 -9.45
C GLU A 808 23.35 0.14 -10.65
N GLU A 809 24.42 -0.64 -10.65
CA GLU A 809 25.13 -0.96 -11.89
C GLU A 809 24.14 -1.76 -12.76
N GLU A 810 23.64 -1.13 -13.84
CA GLU A 810 22.80 -1.75 -14.89
C GLU A 810 23.35 -3.11 -15.38
#